data_AF-A0A419T1E5-F1
#
_entry.id   AF-A0A419T1E5-F1
#
_cell.length_a   1.000
_cell.length_b   1.000
_cell.length_c   1.000
_cell.angle_alpha   90.00
_cell.angle_beta   90.00
_cell.angle_gamma   90.00
#
_symmetry.space_group_name_H-M   'P 1'
#
loop_
_entity.id
_entity.type
_entity.pdbx_description
1 polymer ?
#
loop_
_entity_poly.entity_id
_entity_poly.type
_entity_poly.pdbx_seq_one_letter_code
_entity_poly.pdbx_strand_id
1 'polypeptide(L)'
;MLMDLSGIWDLWITPQEKGQELVTQFFIEGNDLPPERPSREADGPITLPGILQGQGYGDEIQKDTPWVSGLHDPFWYEREEYQFGQEKEVLVPFLSQAPRHFIGLAWYEREILIPEDTEEEIYLHIELTRWRSHAWVDGVYMGSDCSLCTAHEINLGRLKKGSHRLSVLIDNRFQYPYRPDGHGVSDALGASWNGMAGKIVLLSGAEMKKRERDQKEYATTHKRTMEVADGMILADGRPEYFRGTHFGGDYPLTGYPYTDLEWWRNLMKKVKDWGFNFIRCHSLCPPEAAFLAADEEGIYLQPECGMWNVFNEGIPMLEVLMEETRRILKQFGHHPSFALFSPTNEPSGQWYGPLRQWVKETRSFDDSLGYGGRRLYTAQSGWFYDVPPKDIIGTDYIYFHRSAYGPILGGNIRNHEGFKGKDYRPSLEGSTLPVISHEMGQWCAYPDFSVIDKFTGYLRPGNYQVFREHARAKGLLELNQAFVRFSGKNQVMMYKEEFEANLRTPYLYGYEMLDLHDYMGQGTALVGVLDPFWDNKGYATPEEFRKFNSKTVILARISSYVIKSTEPVTIPVELCHFGKEDITKGIVRWKLEKEGMGSVFEVIEQGEFREITVSVGKNLSVGTLNLHLSYITQNSKLKLTIFLGEIENDWPLYVYVKKKETPKETVLYTRKWEEAKEALLSGGRVVYSPYLSDLDFDCPPLSIRPVFWNSQMGPGWCRSLGLMMNSKHPIFRMFPTEEHGGWQWEDILSNSRGFLLDGMPEGFGPIIRGIDDWNRNLSLSLLMEGKVGDGKLLLVTACLEGSFEKRPEAYSLKEALLSYAASEEFAPQTQLPLSSIEKHLFPNHRMKALHAEYIPEPDAIVHGLDALNEENPNTSVWIEKDNYPISVDICVEEPVLICGLLMVPDQKDRMHQGCVKDYSIEVERDGSFEEIARGQFISSFMTQKVEFDEGVTTKILRFTALSGYGAGERIEWEEREDGWYQRKGEGKAAIQAAGFHFILDQQVEGNDIAYWNENRKSRTKEIEE
;
A
#
# COMPACT_ATOMS: atom_id res chain seq x y z
N MET A 1 15.84 -31.22 28.42
CA MET A 1 16.82 -30.28 27.80
C MET A 1 18.20 -30.58 28.37
N LEU A 2 19.24 -30.75 27.54
CA LEU A 2 20.59 -31.13 27.97
C LEU A 2 21.50 -29.90 28.21
N MET A 3 21.49 -28.93 27.31
CA MET A 3 22.38 -27.76 27.37
C MET A 3 21.75 -26.56 26.64
N ASP A 4 21.92 -25.36 27.20
CA ASP A 4 21.68 -24.07 26.54
C ASP A 4 22.99 -23.58 25.90
N LEU A 5 22.93 -23.26 24.61
CA LEU A 5 24.09 -22.87 23.81
C LEU A 5 24.19 -21.34 23.61
N SER A 6 23.39 -20.55 24.31
CA SER A 6 23.44 -19.08 24.30
C SER A 6 24.80 -18.53 24.80
N GLY A 7 25.22 -17.40 24.24
CA GLY A 7 26.44 -16.67 24.59
C GLY A 7 27.34 -16.42 23.37
N ILE A 8 28.64 -16.26 23.64
CA ILE A 8 29.66 -15.93 22.63
C ILE A 8 30.11 -17.17 21.84
N TRP A 9 30.10 -17.06 20.51
CA TRP A 9 30.64 -18.01 19.53
C TRP A 9 31.72 -17.32 18.70
N ASP A 10 32.63 -18.10 18.10
CA ASP A 10 33.55 -17.59 17.09
C ASP A 10 32.86 -17.61 15.70
N LEU A 11 33.07 -16.56 14.91
CA LEU A 11 32.41 -16.35 13.62
C LEU A 11 33.41 -16.42 12.46
N TRP A 12 33.05 -17.10 11.37
CA TRP A 12 33.70 -16.96 10.06
C TRP A 12 32.65 -16.72 8.98
N ILE A 13 32.81 -15.65 8.20
CA ILE A 13 31.94 -15.32 7.08
C ILE A 13 32.63 -15.58 5.74
N THR A 14 31.88 -16.12 4.79
CA THR A 14 32.24 -16.25 3.38
C THR A 14 31.10 -15.64 2.55
N PRO A 15 31.20 -14.35 2.17
CA PRO A 15 30.19 -13.70 1.36
C PRO A 15 29.99 -14.42 0.02
N GLN A 16 28.77 -14.35 -0.52
CA GLN A 16 28.55 -14.76 -1.91
C GLN A 16 29.32 -13.84 -2.86
N GLU A 17 29.99 -14.41 -3.87
CA GLU A 17 30.72 -13.60 -4.84
C GLU A 17 29.76 -12.76 -5.68
N LYS A 18 30.08 -11.47 -5.87
CA LYS A 18 29.29 -10.56 -6.71
C LYS A 18 29.16 -11.13 -8.13
N GLY A 19 27.92 -11.30 -8.59
CA GLY A 19 27.60 -11.76 -9.95
C GLY A 19 27.44 -13.27 -10.13
N GLN A 20 27.53 -14.07 -9.06
CA GLN A 20 27.01 -15.44 -9.07
C GLN A 20 25.47 -15.44 -9.10
N GLU A 21 24.85 -16.40 -9.78
CA GLU A 21 23.39 -16.58 -9.72
C GLU A 21 22.95 -16.79 -8.25
N LEU A 22 21.96 -16.04 -7.78
CA LEU A 22 21.45 -16.18 -6.41
C LEU A 22 20.85 -17.57 -6.17
N VAL A 23 20.15 -18.13 -7.16
CA VAL A 23 19.70 -19.52 -7.14
C VAL A 23 20.90 -20.39 -7.47
N THR A 24 21.68 -20.74 -6.45
CA THR A 24 22.68 -21.78 -6.65
C THR A 24 21.94 -23.08 -6.94
N GLN A 25 21.98 -23.53 -8.19
CA GLN A 25 21.71 -24.92 -8.50
C GLN A 25 22.61 -25.77 -7.57
N PHE A 26 21.97 -26.61 -6.75
CA PHE A 26 22.52 -27.73 -5.96
C PHE A 26 22.95 -27.48 -4.50
N PHE A 27 22.23 -28.15 -3.60
CA PHE A 27 22.75 -29.27 -2.79
C PHE A 27 21.61 -30.32 -2.70
N ILE A 28 21.48 -31.19 -3.71
CA ILE A 28 20.63 -32.38 -3.57
C ILE A 28 21.46 -33.42 -2.81
N GLU A 29 20.91 -33.97 -1.74
CA GLU A 29 21.48 -35.09 -1.00
C GLU A 29 22.03 -36.15 -1.98
N GLY A 30 23.36 -36.30 -2.08
CA GLY A 30 23.93 -37.45 -2.77
C GLY A 30 25.32 -37.32 -3.41
N ASN A 31 25.79 -36.14 -3.84
CA ASN A 31 27.04 -36.07 -4.64
C ASN A 31 28.02 -34.92 -4.35
N ASP A 32 27.67 -33.92 -3.55
CA ASP A 32 28.60 -32.82 -3.21
C ASP A 32 29.20 -32.99 -1.81
N LEU A 33 30.49 -32.68 -1.67
CA LEU A 33 31.16 -32.62 -0.37
C LEU A 33 30.58 -31.47 0.46
N PRO A 34 30.36 -31.66 1.78
CA PRO A 34 29.89 -30.58 2.62
C PRO A 34 30.92 -29.42 2.61
N PRO A 35 30.46 -28.16 2.69
CA PRO A 35 31.37 -27.01 2.72
C PRO A 35 32.36 -27.12 3.88
N GLU A 36 33.58 -26.64 3.69
CA GLU A 36 34.62 -26.64 4.72
C GLU A 36 34.75 -25.26 5.38
N ARG A 37 34.93 -25.26 6.70
CA ARG A 37 35.23 -24.04 7.47
C ARG A 37 36.54 -23.43 6.96
N PRO A 38 36.59 -22.11 6.66
CA PRO A 38 37.79 -21.46 6.19
C PRO A 38 39.02 -21.72 7.08
N SER A 39 40.16 -22.05 6.47
CA SER A 39 41.43 -22.31 7.17
C SER A 39 42.17 -21.04 7.62
N ARG A 40 41.41 -20.02 8.05
CA ARG A 40 41.88 -18.73 8.55
C ARG A 40 41.38 -18.46 9.98
N GLU A 41 41.90 -17.40 10.61
CA GLU A 41 41.39 -16.90 11.88
C GLU A 41 39.93 -16.44 11.76
N ALA A 42 39.21 -16.51 12.89
CA ALA A 42 37.84 -16.03 13.00
C ALA A 42 37.76 -14.53 12.66
N ASP A 43 36.66 -14.12 12.02
CA ASP A 43 36.37 -12.70 11.78
C ASP A 43 36.11 -11.96 13.09
N GLY A 44 35.63 -12.67 14.11
CA GLY A 44 35.46 -12.14 15.46
C GLY A 44 34.48 -12.95 16.30
N PRO A 45 34.26 -12.54 17.56
CA PRO A 45 33.23 -13.11 18.41
C PRO A 45 31.83 -12.62 17.99
N ILE A 46 30.82 -13.47 18.17
CA ILE A 46 29.41 -13.12 17.97
C ILE A 46 28.56 -13.63 19.13
N THR A 47 27.60 -12.83 19.59
CA THR A 47 26.68 -13.24 20.65
C THR A 47 25.42 -13.84 20.03
N LEU A 48 25.05 -15.04 20.47
CA LEU A 48 23.82 -15.72 20.09
C LEU A 48 22.95 -16.00 21.34
N PRO A 49 21.62 -15.95 21.27
CA PRO A 49 20.82 -15.72 20.07
C PRO A 49 20.95 -14.31 19.50
N GLY A 50 21.00 -14.21 18.17
CA GLY A 50 21.14 -12.94 17.44
C GLY A 50 21.48 -13.14 15.97
N ILE A 51 21.59 -12.03 15.26
CA ILE A 51 21.94 -11.98 13.83
C ILE A 51 23.25 -11.21 13.61
N LEU A 52 24.01 -11.60 12.59
CA LEU A 52 25.35 -11.05 12.35
C LEU A 52 25.30 -9.60 11.88
N GLN A 53 24.33 -9.24 11.04
CA GLN A 53 24.19 -7.88 10.51
C GLN A 53 23.89 -6.87 11.64
N GLY A 54 23.05 -7.26 12.60
CA GLY A 54 22.74 -6.46 13.79
C GLY A 54 23.91 -6.28 14.76
N GLN A 55 24.97 -7.10 14.65
CA GLN A 55 26.18 -7.00 15.48
C GLN A 55 27.36 -6.37 14.72
N GLY A 56 27.11 -5.83 13.53
CA GLY A 56 28.13 -5.15 12.74
C GLY A 56 28.97 -6.07 11.86
N TYR A 57 28.47 -7.23 11.45
CA TYR A 57 29.11 -8.02 10.38
C TYR A 57 28.39 -7.82 9.05
N GLY A 58 29.09 -8.06 7.93
CA GLY A 58 28.56 -7.84 6.57
C GLY A 58 29.06 -6.56 5.91
N ASP A 59 28.54 -6.29 4.71
CA ASP A 59 28.93 -5.17 3.87
C ASP A 59 28.15 -3.90 4.20
N GLU A 60 28.78 -2.74 3.98
CA GLU A 60 28.09 -1.45 4.09
C GLU A 60 27.05 -1.29 2.96
N ILE A 61 25.96 -0.60 3.26
CA ILE A 61 24.93 -0.31 2.27
C ILE A 61 25.47 0.72 1.26
N GLN A 62 25.43 0.34 -0.01
CA GLN A 62 25.81 1.15 -1.17
C GLN A 62 24.65 1.27 -2.16
N LYS A 63 24.75 2.18 -3.14
CA LYS A 63 23.75 2.36 -4.21
C LYS A 63 23.55 1.09 -5.05
N ASP A 64 24.61 0.29 -5.20
CA ASP A 64 24.66 -0.98 -5.93
C ASP A 64 24.57 -2.21 -5.01
N THR A 65 24.03 -2.05 -3.79
CA THR A 65 23.82 -3.20 -2.87
C THR A 65 22.98 -4.26 -3.58
N PRO A 66 23.42 -5.53 -3.60
CA PRO A 66 22.74 -6.61 -4.31
C PRO A 66 21.56 -7.12 -3.47
N TRP A 67 20.52 -6.30 -3.35
CA TRP A 67 19.28 -6.66 -2.65
C TRP A 67 18.63 -7.90 -3.25
N VAL A 68 18.02 -8.73 -2.41
CA VAL A 68 17.18 -9.83 -2.87
C VAL A 68 15.87 -9.27 -3.45
N SER A 69 15.25 -8.30 -2.76
CA SER A 69 14.05 -7.62 -3.25
C SER A 69 14.33 -6.92 -4.57
N GLY A 70 13.33 -6.90 -5.45
CA GLY A 70 13.48 -6.27 -6.76
C GLY A 70 13.68 -4.74 -6.71
N LEU A 71 13.41 -4.09 -5.56
CA LEU A 71 13.30 -2.64 -5.34
C LEU A 71 12.31 -1.89 -6.26
N HIS A 72 11.94 -2.47 -7.40
CA HIS A 72 11.07 -1.95 -8.46
C HIS A 72 11.56 -0.68 -9.17
N ASP A 73 12.62 -0.04 -8.66
CA ASP A 73 13.40 1.01 -9.31
C ASP A 73 14.89 0.81 -8.97
N PRO A 74 15.67 0.13 -9.83
CA PRO A 74 17.08 -0.14 -9.58
C PRO A 74 17.97 1.11 -9.70
N PHE A 75 17.45 2.20 -10.27
CA PHE A 75 18.17 3.45 -10.50
C PHE A 75 17.62 4.61 -9.65
N TRP A 76 17.00 4.28 -8.51
CA TRP A 76 16.40 5.25 -7.60
C TRP A 76 17.34 6.39 -7.19
N TYR A 77 18.65 6.12 -7.14
CA TYR A 77 19.68 7.10 -6.81
C TYR A 77 19.95 8.10 -7.94
N GLU A 78 19.30 7.98 -9.10
CA GLU A 78 19.30 8.97 -10.18
C GLU A 78 18.07 9.89 -10.12
N ARG A 79 17.01 9.48 -9.42
CA ARG A 79 15.77 10.23 -9.28
C ARG A 79 15.95 11.43 -8.33
N GLU A 80 15.52 12.60 -8.76
CA GLU A 80 15.68 13.88 -8.04
C GLU A 80 15.09 13.81 -6.62
N GLU A 81 13.88 13.26 -6.49
CA GLU A 81 13.12 13.21 -5.24
C GLU A 81 13.81 12.36 -4.15
N TYR A 82 14.74 11.47 -4.52
CA TYR A 82 15.46 10.59 -3.61
C TYR A 82 16.91 11.03 -3.33
N GLN A 83 17.35 12.17 -3.88
CA GLN A 83 18.68 12.71 -3.59
C GLN A 83 18.80 13.34 -2.20
N PHE A 84 17.68 13.65 -1.55
CA PHE A 84 17.67 14.33 -0.25
C PHE A 84 18.05 13.39 0.89
N GLY A 85 18.91 13.86 1.80
CA GLY A 85 19.34 13.10 2.98
C GLY A 85 20.49 12.11 2.73
N GLN A 86 21.07 12.10 1.53
CA GLN A 86 22.13 11.17 1.11
C GLN A 86 23.55 11.62 1.49
N GLU A 87 23.73 12.70 2.27
CA GLU A 87 25.04 13.33 2.48
C GLU A 87 25.99 12.53 3.39
N LYS A 88 25.44 11.66 4.25
CA LYS A 88 26.20 10.93 5.28
C LYS A 88 26.29 9.44 5.01
N GLU A 89 25.19 8.84 4.57
CA GLU A 89 25.06 7.41 4.31
C GLU A 89 24.04 7.20 3.17
N VAL A 90 24.05 6.02 2.57
CA VAL A 90 23.09 5.66 1.53
C VAL A 90 21.77 5.28 2.17
N LEU A 91 20.72 6.06 1.91
CA LEU A 91 19.37 5.83 2.41
C LEU A 91 18.48 5.31 1.28
N VAL A 92 17.90 4.13 1.47
CA VAL A 92 17.06 3.46 0.46
C VAL A 92 15.61 3.91 0.62
N PRO A 93 14.94 4.42 -0.44
CA PRO A 93 13.60 4.98 -0.32
C PRO A 93 12.47 3.93 -0.32
N PHE A 94 12.76 2.64 -0.55
CA PHE A 94 11.74 1.59 -0.72
C PHE A 94 11.49 0.72 0.51
N LEU A 95 12.42 0.71 1.46
CA LEU A 95 12.37 -0.17 2.62
C LEU A 95 13.10 0.44 3.80
N SER A 96 12.74 0.02 5.00
CA SER A 96 13.59 0.23 6.18
C SER A 96 14.77 -0.76 6.11
N GLN A 97 15.98 -0.23 5.98
CA GLN A 97 17.17 -0.99 5.62
C GLN A 97 17.90 -1.56 6.83
N ALA A 98 18.54 -2.71 6.65
CA ALA A 98 19.51 -3.24 7.62
C ALA A 98 20.73 -2.29 7.75
N PRO A 99 21.49 -2.36 8.85
CA PRO A 99 22.68 -1.51 9.02
C PRO A 99 23.85 -2.00 8.15
N ARG A 100 23.83 -3.29 7.78
CA ARG A 100 24.77 -3.98 6.89
C ARG A 100 24.02 -5.03 6.10
N HIS A 101 24.49 -5.32 4.88
CA HIS A 101 23.93 -6.35 4.02
C HIS A 101 24.85 -7.58 4.00
N PHE A 102 24.28 -8.79 4.06
CA PHE A 102 25.07 -10.02 3.93
C PHE A 102 24.21 -11.19 3.45
N ILE A 103 24.63 -11.78 2.33
CA ILE A 103 24.15 -13.05 1.82
C ILE A 103 25.38 -13.95 1.59
N GLY A 104 25.38 -15.15 2.16
CA GLY A 104 26.52 -16.05 2.08
C GLY A 104 26.51 -17.15 3.14
N LEU A 105 27.71 -17.66 3.42
CA LEU A 105 27.95 -18.71 4.40
C LEU A 105 28.52 -18.10 5.68
N ALA A 106 27.92 -18.42 6.84
CA ALA A 106 28.44 -18.01 8.15
C ALA A 106 28.62 -19.23 9.06
N TRP A 107 29.85 -19.43 9.53
CA TRP A 107 30.24 -20.47 10.47
C TRP A 107 30.27 -19.92 11.89
N TYR A 108 29.64 -20.64 12.80
CA TYR A 108 29.62 -20.38 14.22
C TYR A 108 30.30 -21.56 14.92
N GLU A 109 31.35 -21.31 15.69
CA GLU A 109 32.04 -22.36 16.46
C GLU A 109 32.06 -22.05 17.95
N ARG A 110 31.89 -23.10 18.76
CA ARG A 110 32.02 -23.03 20.21
C ARG A 110 32.46 -24.37 20.78
N GLU A 111 33.24 -24.30 21.86
CA GLU A 111 33.54 -25.46 22.69
C GLU A 111 32.38 -25.74 23.67
N ILE A 112 31.91 -26.98 23.71
CA ILE A 112 30.86 -27.44 24.61
C ILE A 112 31.40 -28.55 25.53
N LEU A 113 30.92 -28.59 26.78
CA LEU A 113 31.34 -29.57 27.77
C LEU A 113 30.21 -30.57 28.07
N ILE A 114 30.39 -31.82 27.65
CA ILE A 114 29.46 -32.91 27.90
C ILE A 114 29.83 -33.60 29.23
N PRO A 115 28.97 -33.58 30.26
CA PRO A 115 29.33 -34.00 31.61
C PRO A 115 29.47 -35.53 31.78
N GLU A 116 28.75 -36.29 30.96
CA GLU A 116 28.71 -37.76 30.94
C GLU A 116 28.39 -38.28 29.54
N ASP A 117 28.79 -39.53 29.23
CA ASP A 117 28.46 -40.17 27.96
C ASP A 117 26.94 -40.17 27.75
N THR A 118 26.48 -39.72 26.58
CA THR A 118 25.05 -39.69 26.30
C THR A 118 24.58 -41.07 25.85
N GLU A 119 23.65 -41.66 26.61
CA GLU A 119 23.05 -42.96 26.29
C GLU A 119 22.07 -42.90 25.10
N GLU A 120 21.54 -41.71 24.82
CA GLU A 120 20.59 -41.41 23.75
C GLU A 120 21.21 -40.49 22.69
N GLU A 121 20.55 -40.42 21.53
CA GLU A 121 20.89 -39.44 20.50
C GLU A 121 20.58 -38.02 20.98
N ILE A 122 21.47 -37.10 20.63
CA ILE A 122 21.38 -35.68 20.93
C ILE A 122 21.06 -34.92 19.65
N TYR A 123 20.15 -33.97 19.75
CA TYR A 123 19.72 -33.10 18.66
C TYR A 123 20.11 -31.67 18.96
N LEU A 124 20.74 -31.00 18.00
CA LEU A 124 20.85 -29.55 17.97
C LEU A 124 19.51 -28.98 17.52
N HIS A 125 18.88 -28.18 18.38
CA HIS A 125 17.65 -27.48 18.08
C HIS A 125 17.90 -25.97 18.02
N ILE A 126 17.58 -25.37 16.88
CA ILE A 126 17.67 -23.92 16.63
C ILE A 126 16.27 -23.42 16.33
N GLU A 127 15.67 -22.67 17.25
CA GLU A 127 14.28 -22.23 17.16
C GLU A 127 14.02 -21.34 15.95
N LEU A 128 14.97 -20.46 15.60
CA LEU A 128 14.83 -19.46 14.55
C LEU A 128 16.16 -19.25 13.83
N THR A 129 16.23 -19.65 12.57
CA THR A 129 17.37 -19.47 11.66
C THR A 129 16.86 -19.46 10.22
N ARG A 130 17.66 -18.96 9.28
CA ARG A 130 17.38 -18.98 7.84
C ARG A 130 18.70 -19.14 7.06
N TRP A 131 18.79 -19.91 5.98
CA TRP A 131 17.77 -20.75 5.38
C TRP A 131 18.09 -22.25 5.56
N ARG A 132 19.36 -22.63 5.38
CA ARG A 132 19.87 -23.98 5.64
C ARG A 132 20.92 -23.94 6.74
N SER A 133 20.86 -24.89 7.66
CA SER A 133 21.87 -25.08 8.71
C SER A 133 22.58 -26.42 8.54
N HIS A 134 23.86 -26.46 8.87
CA HIS A 134 24.67 -27.67 8.93
C HIS A 134 25.41 -27.75 10.27
N ALA A 135 25.68 -28.95 10.79
CA ALA A 135 26.39 -29.12 12.05
C ALA A 135 27.54 -30.13 11.97
N TRP A 136 28.61 -29.86 12.72
CA TRP A 136 29.77 -30.73 12.92
C TRP A 136 30.10 -30.86 14.40
N VAL A 137 30.55 -32.04 14.80
CA VAL A 137 31.13 -32.30 16.13
C VAL A 137 32.55 -32.80 15.95
N ASP A 138 33.52 -32.10 16.55
CA ASP A 138 34.95 -32.41 16.46
C ASP A 138 35.47 -32.52 15.00
N GLY A 139 34.86 -31.73 14.09
CA GLY A 139 35.16 -31.75 12.66
C GLY A 139 34.47 -32.86 11.86
N VAL A 140 33.64 -33.70 12.49
CA VAL A 140 32.83 -34.71 11.80
C VAL A 140 31.46 -34.12 11.45
N TYR A 141 31.08 -34.22 10.17
CA TYR A 141 29.77 -33.74 9.69
C TYR A 141 28.63 -34.60 10.23
N MET A 142 27.63 -33.95 10.82
CA MET A 142 26.49 -34.63 11.47
C MET A 142 25.22 -34.60 10.61
N GLY A 143 25.00 -33.53 9.84
CA GLY A 143 23.83 -33.39 8.99
C GLY A 143 23.43 -31.92 8.76
N SER A 144 22.28 -31.75 8.12
CA SER A 144 21.71 -30.45 7.79
C SER A 144 20.20 -30.41 7.97
N ASP A 145 19.65 -29.21 8.06
CA ASP A 145 18.22 -28.93 8.05
C ASP A 145 17.94 -27.64 7.26
N CYS A 146 16.77 -27.51 6.65
CA CYS A 146 16.40 -26.40 5.77
C CYS A 146 14.91 -26.07 5.91
N SER A 147 14.59 -24.92 6.52
CA SER A 147 13.23 -24.41 6.67
C SER A 147 13.21 -22.89 6.84
N LEU A 148 12.10 -22.23 6.50
CA LEU A 148 11.80 -20.84 6.92
C LEU A 148 10.74 -20.74 8.00
N CYS A 149 9.98 -21.81 8.19
CA CYS A 149 8.73 -21.77 8.94
C CYS A 149 8.86 -22.42 10.33
N THR A 150 9.87 -23.24 10.55
CA THR A 150 9.98 -24.09 11.74
C THR A 150 11.40 -24.14 12.28
N ALA A 151 11.54 -24.66 13.51
CA ALA A 151 12.84 -24.86 14.11
C ALA A 151 13.69 -25.85 13.29
N HIS A 152 15.00 -25.67 13.30
CA HIS A 152 15.95 -26.61 12.71
C HIS A 152 16.38 -27.65 13.75
N GLU A 153 16.37 -28.93 13.37
CA GLU A 153 16.70 -30.05 14.24
C GLU A 153 17.70 -31.01 13.58
N ILE A 154 18.97 -30.99 14.03
CA ILE A 154 20.05 -31.83 13.47
C ILE A 154 20.48 -32.88 14.49
N ASN A 155 20.45 -34.16 14.11
CA ASN A 155 20.93 -35.26 14.94
C ASN A 155 22.47 -35.25 15.04
N LEU A 156 23.00 -34.99 16.22
CA LEU A 156 24.43 -35.00 16.53
C LEU A 156 24.93 -36.39 16.98
N GLY A 157 24.07 -37.41 16.94
CA GLY A 157 24.38 -38.76 17.41
C GLY A 157 24.58 -38.80 18.93
N ARG A 158 25.42 -39.75 19.38
CA ARG A 158 25.78 -39.88 20.81
C ARG A 158 27.11 -39.20 21.06
N LEU A 159 27.15 -38.35 22.08
CA LEU A 159 28.32 -37.60 22.49
C LEU A 159 29.01 -38.28 23.68
N LYS A 160 30.35 -38.19 23.71
CA LYS A 160 31.15 -38.71 24.82
C LYS A 160 31.28 -37.69 25.93
N LYS A 161 31.60 -38.15 27.13
CA LYS A 161 32.01 -37.26 28.21
C LYS A 161 33.28 -36.52 27.79
N GLY A 162 33.27 -35.20 27.86
CA GLY A 162 34.44 -34.38 27.56
C GLY A 162 34.11 -33.06 26.88
N SER A 163 35.17 -32.38 26.49
CA SER A 163 35.10 -31.17 25.67
C SER A 163 34.94 -31.57 24.20
N HIS A 164 33.99 -30.94 23.52
CA HIS A 164 33.69 -31.13 22.11
C HIS A 164 33.61 -29.79 21.40
N ARG A 165 34.06 -29.76 20.16
CA ARG A 165 33.93 -28.60 19.29
C ARG A 165 32.67 -28.73 18.44
N LEU A 166 31.71 -27.85 18.69
CA LEU A 166 30.48 -27.74 17.89
C LEU A 166 30.67 -26.61 16.87
N SER A 167 30.62 -26.96 15.59
CA SER A 167 30.61 -25.99 14.49
C SER A 167 29.25 -26.04 13.80
N VAL A 168 28.62 -24.90 13.59
CA VAL A 168 27.33 -24.75 12.90
C VAL A 168 27.53 -23.80 11.72
N LEU A 169 27.14 -24.20 10.52
CA LEU A 169 27.12 -23.31 9.36
C LEU A 169 25.68 -22.92 9.05
N ILE A 170 25.44 -21.63 8.87
CA ILE A 170 24.18 -21.10 8.35
C ILE A 170 24.42 -20.55 6.94
N ASP A 171 23.69 -21.11 5.97
CA ASP A 171 23.63 -20.65 4.58
C ASP A 171 22.32 -19.90 4.36
N ASN A 172 22.40 -18.58 4.20
CA ASN A 172 21.25 -17.72 3.88
C ASN A 172 21.21 -17.32 2.40
N ARG A 173 22.02 -17.94 1.54
CA ARG A 173 21.87 -17.80 0.08
C ARG A 173 20.55 -18.39 -0.37
N PHE A 174 20.08 -17.96 -1.53
CA PHE A 174 18.78 -18.37 -2.05
C PHE A 174 18.78 -19.89 -2.38
N GLN A 175 18.05 -20.68 -1.59
CA GLN A 175 18.06 -22.15 -1.66
C GLN A 175 17.07 -22.72 -2.70
N TYR A 176 15.98 -22.00 -2.94
CA TYR A 176 14.86 -22.41 -3.80
C TYR A 176 14.38 -21.21 -4.63
N PRO A 177 13.73 -21.40 -5.80
CA PRO A 177 13.34 -20.32 -6.70
C PRO A 177 12.10 -19.54 -6.23
N TYR A 178 12.15 -19.00 -5.01
CA TYR A 178 11.12 -18.14 -4.44
C TYR A 178 11.03 -16.81 -5.18
N ARG A 179 9.86 -16.16 -5.13
CA ARG A 179 9.74 -14.76 -5.55
C ARG A 179 10.65 -13.86 -4.71
N PRO A 180 11.37 -12.91 -5.33
CA PRO A 180 12.32 -12.03 -4.65
C PRO A 180 11.73 -11.09 -3.61
N ASP A 181 10.43 -10.81 -3.62
CA ASP A 181 9.76 -9.97 -2.62
C ASP A 181 9.06 -10.79 -1.53
N GLY A 182 9.26 -12.11 -1.53
CA GLY A 182 8.78 -12.98 -0.48
C GLY A 182 9.31 -12.53 0.88
N HIS A 183 8.41 -12.33 1.84
CA HIS A 183 8.74 -11.68 3.11
C HIS A 183 9.71 -12.48 3.98
N GLY A 184 9.71 -13.80 3.85
CA GLY A 184 10.63 -14.66 4.57
C GLY A 184 12.03 -14.80 3.97
N VAL A 185 12.26 -14.26 2.77
CA VAL A 185 13.50 -14.50 1.99
C VAL A 185 14.19 -13.22 1.52
N SER A 186 13.57 -12.05 1.74
CA SER A 186 14.01 -10.80 1.12
C SER A 186 14.19 -9.65 2.09
N ASP A 187 14.93 -8.65 1.64
CA ASP A 187 15.17 -7.40 2.37
C ASP A 187 13.91 -6.54 2.53
N ALA A 188 12.82 -6.84 1.80
CA ALA A 188 11.59 -6.05 1.82
C ALA A 188 11.10 -5.81 3.25
N LEU A 189 11.15 -6.83 4.11
CA LEU A 189 10.86 -6.72 5.55
C LEU A 189 12.08 -7.03 6.44
N GLY A 190 13.28 -6.90 5.88
CA GLY A 190 14.53 -7.11 6.60
C GLY A 190 14.90 -8.57 6.88
N ALA A 191 14.31 -9.54 6.14
CA ALA A 191 14.46 -10.98 6.42
C ALA A 191 15.73 -11.63 5.84
N SER A 192 16.57 -10.88 5.13
CA SER A 192 17.86 -11.31 4.55
C SER A 192 18.99 -11.50 5.57
N TRP A 193 18.66 -11.63 6.86
CA TRP A 193 19.65 -11.79 7.92
C TRP A 193 20.27 -13.20 7.97
N ASN A 194 21.43 -13.33 8.62
CA ASN A 194 22.06 -14.62 8.94
C ASN A 194 22.36 -14.69 10.43
N GLY A 195 22.02 -15.81 11.07
CA GLY A 195 22.20 -15.99 12.50
C GLY A 195 21.30 -17.07 13.07
N MET A 196 21.41 -17.26 14.38
CA MET A 196 20.55 -18.13 15.17
C MET A 196 19.87 -17.25 16.21
N ALA A 197 18.62 -16.86 15.97
CA ALA A 197 17.98 -15.71 16.63
C ALA A 197 16.95 -16.08 17.72
N GLY A 198 16.64 -17.37 17.87
CA GLY A 198 15.81 -17.93 18.95
C GLY A 198 16.61 -18.87 19.84
N LYS A 199 15.93 -19.72 20.62
CA LYS A 199 16.55 -20.71 21.50
C LYS A 199 17.49 -21.66 20.73
N ILE A 200 18.72 -21.83 21.24
CA ILE A 200 19.74 -22.73 20.69
C ILE A 200 20.11 -23.74 21.77
N VAL A 201 19.69 -24.99 21.62
CA VAL A 201 19.81 -26.00 22.69
C VAL A 201 20.19 -27.37 22.16
N LEU A 202 20.81 -28.17 23.03
CA LEU A 202 20.93 -29.61 22.85
C LEU A 202 19.77 -30.33 23.56
N LEU A 203 19.06 -31.17 22.81
CA LEU A 203 17.92 -31.95 23.29
C LEU A 203 18.26 -33.45 23.20
N SER A 204 17.89 -34.23 24.22
CA SER A 204 17.98 -35.69 24.12
C SER A 204 16.78 -36.26 23.38
N GLY A 205 16.92 -37.47 22.82
CA GLY A 205 15.80 -38.20 22.23
C GLY A 205 14.59 -38.36 23.17
N ALA A 206 14.80 -38.52 24.48
CA ALA A 206 13.70 -38.54 25.46
C ALA A 206 12.99 -37.17 25.59
N GLU A 207 13.72 -36.06 25.53
CA GLU A 207 13.12 -34.71 25.56
C GLU A 207 12.28 -34.46 24.31
N MET A 208 12.76 -34.86 23.12
CA MET A 208 12.01 -34.79 21.86
C MET A 208 10.66 -35.52 21.98
N LYS A 209 10.69 -36.79 22.40
CA LYS A 209 9.48 -37.61 22.61
C LYS A 209 8.55 -37.06 23.70
N LYS A 210 9.12 -36.43 24.74
CA LYS A 210 8.34 -35.76 25.77
C LYS A 210 7.54 -34.61 25.17
N ARG A 211 8.17 -33.74 24.37
CA ARG A 211 7.48 -32.62 23.71
C ARG A 211 6.33 -33.08 22.82
N GLU A 212 6.55 -34.10 22.00
CA GLU A 212 5.48 -34.69 21.16
C GLU A 212 4.29 -35.18 21.99
N ARG A 213 4.54 -35.81 23.15
CA ARG A 213 3.48 -36.25 24.05
C ARG A 213 2.75 -35.07 24.68
N ASP A 214 3.50 -34.07 25.15
CA ASP A 214 2.95 -32.87 25.79
C ASP A 214 2.07 -32.08 24.79
N GLN A 215 2.46 -31.99 23.52
CA GLN A 215 1.66 -31.40 22.42
C GLN A 215 0.33 -32.16 22.21
N LYS A 216 0.36 -33.50 22.15
CA LYS A 216 -0.85 -34.32 22.00
C LYS A 216 -1.80 -34.18 23.19
N GLU A 217 -1.25 -34.12 24.41
CA GLU A 217 -2.01 -33.88 25.63
C GLU A 217 -2.64 -32.47 25.62
N TYR A 218 -1.88 -31.47 25.17
CA TYR A 218 -2.38 -30.10 25.00
C TYR A 218 -3.54 -30.04 24.00
N ALA A 219 -3.40 -30.64 22.82
CA ALA A 219 -4.47 -30.70 21.82
C ALA A 219 -5.75 -31.39 22.34
N THR A 220 -5.59 -32.43 23.18
CA THR A 220 -6.70 -33.18 23.77
C THR A 220 -7.44 -32.37 24.84
N THR A 221 -6.72 -31.57 25.62
CA THR A 221 -7.26 -30.75 26.71
C THR A 221 -7.81 -29.41 26.21
N HIS A 222 -7.27 -28.88 25.11
CA HIS A 222 -7.68 -27.63 24.47
C HIS A 222 -8.32 -27.94 23.11
N LYS A 223 -9.59 -28.36 23.14
CA LYS A 223 -10.31 -28.75 21.93
C LYS A 223 -10.76 -27.53 21.13
N ARG A 224 -10.71 -27.66 19.80
CA ARG A 224 -11.23 -26.73 18.81
C ARG A 224 -11.88 -27.55 17.70
N THR A 225 -13.06 -27.15 17.23
CA THR A 225 -13.58 -27.63 15.94
C THR A 225 -13.86 -26.48 15.00
N MET A 226 -13.50 -26.66 13.74
CA MET A 226 -13.74 -25.70 12.66
C MET A 226 -14.47 -26.43 11.53
N GLU A 227 -15.62 -25.91 11.16
CA GLU A 227 -16.52 -26.57 10.20
C GLU A 227 -17.11 -25.54 9.23
N VAL A 228 -17.49 -26.01 8.04
CA VAL A 228 -18.26 -25.22 7.08
C VAL A 228 -19.61 -25.88 6.90
N ALA A 229 -20.67 -25.13 7.17
CA ALA A 229 -22.04 -25.60 7.06
C ALA A 229 -22.93 -24.46 6.54
N ASP A 230 -23.82 -24.77 5.59
CA ASP A 230 -24.75 -23.82 4.98
C ASP A 230 -24.08 -22.53 4.45
N GLY A 231 -22.85 -22.67 3.92
CA GLY A 231 -22.06 -21.54 3.39
C GLY A 231 -21.52 -20.59 4.47
N MET A 232 -21.47 -21.04 5.73
CA MET A 232 -20.96 -20.29 6.88
C MET A 232 -19.76 -21.01 7.50
N ILE A 233 -18.91 -20.27 8.20
CA ILE A 233 -17.86 -20.85 9.05
C ILE A 233 -18.39 -21.01 10.47
N LEU A 234 -18.20 -22.21 11.04
CA LEU A 234 -18.54 -22.53 12.42
C LEU A 234 -17.26 -22.80 13.23
N ALA A 235 -17.14 -22.16 14.39
CA ALA A 235 -16.14 -22.46 15.41
C ALA A 235 -16.85 -23.08 16.61
N ASP A 236 -16.47 -24.30 17.00
CA ASP A 236 -17.12 -25.10 18.05
C ASP A 236 -18.67 -25.18 17.87
N GLY A 237 -19.11 -25.32 16.62
CA GLY A 237 -20.53 -25.39 16.25
C GLY A 237 -21.29 -24.05 16.29
N ARG A 238 -20.61 -22.91 16.46
CA ARG A 238 -21.21 -21.57 16.44
C ARG A 238 -20.75 -20.78 15.20
N PRO A 239 -21.65 -20.05 14.50
CA PRO A 239 -21.22 -19.20 13.38
C PRO A 239 -20.20 -18.16 13.83
N GLU A 240 -19.17 -17.97 13.02
CA GLU A 240 -18.06 -17.04 13.28
C GLU A 240 -17.81 -16.14 12.07
N TYR A 241 -17.31 -14.93 12.35
CA TYR A 241 -16.88 -13.98 11.33
C TYR A 241 -15.45 -13.54 11.61
N PHE A 242 -14.55 -13.77 10.66
CA PHE A 242 -13.13 -13.44 10.78
C PHE A 242 -12.90 -11.96 10.50
N ARG A 243 -12.62 -11.19 11.54
CA ARG A 243 -12.16 -9.79 11.44
C ARG A 243 -10.65 -9.84 11.59
N GLY A 244 -9.96 -9.92 10.46
CA GLY A 244 -8.53 -10.16 10.36
C GLY A 244 -7.71 -8.90 10.16
N THR A 245 -6.50 -8.92 10.71
CA THR A 245 -5.40 -8.08 10.23
C THR A 245 -4.36 -8.97 9.56
N HIS A 246 -3.68 -8.41 8.57
CA HIS A 246 -2.46 -9.00 8.00
C HIS A 246 -1.32 -8.89 9.03
N PHE A 247 -0.27 -9.68 8.86
CA PHE A 247 1.01 -9.41 9.48
C PHE A 247 2.12 -10.01 8.63
N GLY A 248 2.90 -9.14 7.97
CA GLY A 248 4.02 -9.53 7.10
C GLY A 248 5.27 -9.99 7.84
N GLY A 249 5.32 -9.86 9.17
CA GLY A 249 6.47 -10.28 9.98
C GLY A 249 7.63 -9.30 9.96
N ASP A 250 7.31 -8.01 9.92
CA ASP A 250 8.27 -6.93 10.10
C ASP A 250 8.56 -6.68 11.59
N TYR A 251 9.85 -6.63 11.95
CA TYR A 251 10.30 -6.47 13.32
C TYR A 251 11.37 -5.36 13.40
N PRO A 252 10.99 -4.08 13.51
CA PRO A 252 11.92 -2.95 13.41
C PRO A 252 13.17 -3.05 14.29
N LEU A 253 13.02 -3.56 15.52
CA LEU A 253 14.10 -3.57 16.51
C LEU A 253 15.02 -4.79 16.39
N THR A 254 14.50 -5.96 16.04
CA THR A 254 15.27 -7.22 16.02
C THR A 254 15.66 -7.63 14.62
N GLY A 255 14.85 -7.32 13.61
CA GLY A 255 14.97 -7.85 12.24
C GLY A 255 14.44 -9.27 12.05
N TYR A 256 14.10 -9.94 13.15
CA TYR A 256 13.65 -11.33 13.17
C TYR A 256 12.49 -11.50 14.17
N PRO A 257 11.65 -12.54 13.99
CA PRO A 257 10.51 -12.79 14.88
C PRO A 257 10.85 -12.79 16.37
N TYR A 258 10.06 -12.05 17.17
CA TYR A 258 10.14 -12.15 18.62
C TYR A 258 9.75 -13.55 19.07
N THR A 259 10.59 -14.20 19.87
CA THR A 259 10.28 -15.47 20.54
C THR A 259 9.78 -15.27 21.98
N ASP A 260 9.61 -14.01 22.39
CA ASP A 260 9.07 -13.64 23.70
C ASP A 260 7.54 -13.70 23.72
N LEU A 261 6.99 -14.50 24.64
CA LEU A 261 5.55 -14.70 24.79
C LEU A 261 4.82 -13.42 25.22
N GLU A 262 5.43 -12.60 26.05
CA GLU A 262 4.78 -11.38 26.57
C GLU A 262 4.62 -10.33 25.47
N TRP A 263 5.60 -10.21 24.56
CA TRP A 263 5.48 -9.38 23.36
C TRP A 263 4.25 -9.78 22.54
N TRP A 264 4.09 -11.08 22.25
CA TRP A 264 2.94 -11.57 21.48
C TRP A 264 1.61 -11.39 22.23
N ARG A 265 1.54 -11.61 23.54
CA ARG A 265 0.31 -11.30 24.31
C ARG A 265 -0.11 -9.85 24.17
N ASN A 266 0.84 -8.93 24.24
CA ASN A 266 0.56 -7.50 24.11
C ASN A 266 0.08 -7.16 22.70
N LEU A 267 0.65 -7.79 21.67
CA LEU A 267 0.13 -7.68 20.31
C LEU A 267 -1.31 -8.20 20.19
N MET A 268 -1.61 -9.40 20.70
CA MET A 268 -2.96 -9.98 20.64
C MET A 268 -4.00 -9.11 21.36
N LYS A 269 -3.64 -8.51 22.49
CA LYS A 269 -4.50 -7.54 23.21
C LYS A 269 -4.75 -6.30 22.37
N LYS A 270 -3.71 -5.72 21.75
CA LYS A 270 -3.86 -4.59 20.82
C LYS A 270 -4.83 -4.95 19.68
N VAL A 271 -4.65 -6.10 19.02
CA VAL A 271 -5.54 -6.58 17.95
C VAL A 271 -7.00 -6.66 18.43
N LYS A 272 -7.24 -7.20 19.64
CA LYS A 272 -8.59 -7.24 20.26
C LYS A 272 -9.17 -5.86 20.57
N ASP A 273 -8.34 -4.96 21.08
CA ASP A 273 -8.76 -3.60 21.42
C ASP A 273 -9.28 -2.89 20.16
N TRP A 274 -8.70 -3.13 18.99
CA TRP A 274 -9.19 -2.58 17.72
C TRP A 274 -10.36 -3.35 17.07
N GLY A 275 -10.88 -4.39 17.74
CA GLY A 275 -12.09 -5.12 17.33
C GLY A 275 -11.86 -6.37 16.46
N PHE A 276 -10.60 -6.68 16.17
CA PHE A 276 -10.18 -7.86 15.40
C PHE A 276 -10.16 -9.12 16.27
N ASN A 277 -10.30 -10.29 15.63
CA ASN A 277 -10.23 -11.61 16.29
C ASN A 277 -9.33 -12.60 15.54
N PHE A 278 -8.61 -12.15 14.52
CA PHE A 278 -7.89 -12.99 13.58
C PHE A 278 -6.61 -12.29 13.08
N ILE A 279 -5.53 -13.06 12.89
CA ILE A 279 -4.29 -12.60 12.24
C ILE A 279 -3.94 -13.58 11.12
N ARG A 280 -3.78 -13.06 9.89
CA ARG A 280 -3.11 -13.79 8.80
C ARG A 280 -1.62 -13.48 8.84
N CYS A 281 -0.79 -14.50 9.03
CA CYS A 281 0.65 -14.39 8.95
C CYS A 281 1.04 -14.54 7.47
N HIS A 282 1.20 -13.41 6.78
CA HIS A 282 1.34 -13.38 5.33
C HIS A 282 2.71 -13.92 4.89
N SER A 283 2.69 -14.95 4.03
CA SER A 283 3.89 -15.63 3.52
C SER A 283 4.91 -15.98 4.61
N LEU A 284 4.45 -16.35 5.82
CA LEU A 284 5.30 -16.78 6.92
C LEU A 284 4.57 -17.64 7.96
N CYS A 285 5.34 -18.36 8.77
CA CYS A 285 4.87 -19.01 9.99
C CYS A 285 5.51 -18.33 11.22
N PRO A 286 4.72 -17.88 12.21
CA PRO A 286 5.26 -17.23 13.40
C PRO A 286 5.84 -18.26 14.38
N PRO A 287 6.63 -17.85 15.40
CA PRO A 287 7.18 -18.78 16.39
C PRO A 287 6.10 -19.32 17.36
N GLU A 288 6.42 -20.37 18.12
CA GLU A 288 5.54 -21.00 19.14
C GLU A 288 4.92 -19.97 20.10
N ALA A 289 5.68 -18.94 20.47
CA ALA A 289 5.24 -17.85 21.34
C ALA A 289 3.98 -17.14 20.80
N ALA A 290 3.84 -17.00 19.49
CA ALA A 290 2.66 -16.39 18.87
C ALA A 290 1.41 -17.26 19.03
N PHE A 291 1.55 -18.57 18.79
CA PHE A 291 0.45 -19.53 18.94
C PHE A 291 -0.01 -19.64 20.39
N LEU A 292 0.92 -19.69 21.35
CA LEU A 292 0.59 -19.69 22.78
C LEU A 292 -0.13 -18.40 23.20
N ALA A 293 0.35 -17.23 22.77
CA ALA A 293 -0.33 -15.97 23.06
C ALA A 293 -1.73 -15.91 22.43
N ALA A 294 -1.87 -16.40 21.19
CA ALA A 294 -3.16 -16.46 20.51
C ALA A 294 -4.14 -17.41 21.20
N ASP A 295 -3.68 -18.56 21.69
CA ASP A 295 -4.47 -19.49 22.49
C ASP A 295 -4.99 -18.83 23.78
N GLU A 296 -4.10 -18.13 24.51
CA GLU A 296 -4.43 -17.47 25.78
C GLU A 296 -5.40 -16.29 25.58
N GLU A 297 -5.21 -15.49 24.53
CA GLU A 297 -5.98 -14.28 24.29
C GLU A 297 -7.25 -14.51 23.44
N GLY A 298 -7.39 -15.67 22.81
CA GLY A 298 -8.54 -16.01 21.97
C GLY A 298 -8.50 -15.34 20.60
N ILE A 299 -7.33 -15.33 19.96
CA ILE A 299 -7.12 -14.88 18.58
C ILE A 299 -6.95 -16.09 17.66
N TYR A 300 -7.62 -16.07 16.50
CA TYR A 300 -7.39 -17.07 15.46
C TYR A 300 -6.14 -16.72 14.64
N LEU A 301 -5.41 -17.73 14.20
CA LEU A 301 -4.23 -17.60 13.35
C LEU A 301 -4.41 -18.34 12.02
N GLN A 302 -3.93 -17.71 10.95
CA GLN A 302 -3.65 -18.33 9.66
C GLN A 302 -2.16 -18.20 9.34
N PRO A 303 -1.33 -19.20 9.69
CA PRO A 303 0.03 -19.29 9.19
C PRO A 303 0.05 -19.69 7.70
N GLU A 304 1.13 -19.37 7.02
CA GLU A 304 1.40 -19.77 5.63
C GLU A 304 2.79 -20.43 5.50
N CYS A 305 3.01 -21.20 4.42
CA CYS A 305 4.23 -21.97 4.22
C CYS A 305 5.43 -21.15 3.72
N GLY A 306 5.46 -19.84 3.97
CA GLY A 306 6.55 -18.98 3.54
C GLY A 306 6.48 -18.51 2.08
N MET A 307 5.48 -18.95 1.31
CA MET A 307 5.52 -18.89 -0.16
C MET A 307 4.70 -17.74 -0.75
N TRP A 308 5.24 -17.21 -1.86
CA TRP A 308 4.58 -16.31 -2.80
C TRP A 308 5.08 -16.66 -4.21
N ASN A 309 4.70 -17.84 -4.73
CA ASN A 309 5.44 -18.49 -5.82
C ASN A 309 4.57 -18.91 -7.01
N VAL A 310 5.25 -19.35 -8.08
CA VAL A 310 4.63 -20.03 -9.23
C VAL A 310 4.27 -21.45 -8.82
N PHE A 311 3.06 -21.92 -9.18
CA PHE A 311 2.65 -23.30 -9.00
C PHE A 311 2.07 -23.89 -10.29
N ASN A 312 2.73 -24.94 -10.79
CA ASN A 312 2.29 -25.78 -11.89
C ASN A 312 2.40 -27.26 -11.48
N GLU A 313 1.77 -28.16 -12.22
CA GLU A 313 1.92 -29.60 -11.95
C GLU A 313 3.38 -30.04 -12.12
N GLY A 314 3.89 -30.85 -11.19
CA GLY A 314 5.20 -31.49 -11.31
C GLY A 314 6.42 -30.62 -11.01
N ILE A 315 6.26 -29.38 -10.52
CA ILE A 315 7.39 -28.52 -10.18
C ILE A 315 8.00 -28.89 -8.81
N PRO A 316 9.34 -28.73 -8.61
CA PRO A 316 10.00 -29.05 -7.35
C PRO A 316 9.46 -28.30 -6.12
N MET A 317 8.96 -27.09 -6.32
CA MET A 317 8.38 -26.26 -5.25
C MET A 317 7.19 -26.91 -4.54
N LEU A 318 6.49 -27.87 -5.16
CA LEU A 318 5.41 -28.63 -4.51
C LEU A 318 5.93 -29.55 -3.40
N GLU A 319 7.13 -30.11 -3.55
CA GLU A 319 7.76 -30.95 -2.53
C GLU A 319 8.20 -30.09 -1.33
N VAL A 320 8.82 -28.94 -1.61
CA VAL A 320 9.20 -27.95 -0.59
C VAL A 320 7.96 -27.47 0.16
N LEU A 321 6.86 -27.18 -0.55
CA LEU A 321 5.59 -26.79 0.04
C LEU A 321 5.09 -27.87 1.00
N MET A 322 5.13 -29.14 0.58
CA MET A 322 4.65 -30.23 1.41
C MET A 322 5.55 -30.55 2.60
N GLU A 323 6.86 -30.38 2.46
CA GLU A 323 7.80 -30.49 3.57
C GLU A 323 7.52 -29.44 4.64
N GLU A 324 7.48 -28.14 4.27
CA GLU A 324 7.18 -27.05 5.20
C GLU A 324 5.82 -27.24 5.87
N THR A 325 4.81 -27.64 5.11
CA THR A 325 3.46 -27.92 5.63
C THR A 325 3.48 -29.00 6.72
N ARG A 326 4.18 -30.11 6.48
CA ARG A 326 4.27 -31.20 7.46
C ARG A 326 5.02 -30.76 8.71
N ARG A 327 6.06 -29.94 8.56
CA ARG A 327 6.81 -29.39 9.69
C ARG A 327 5.95 -28.47 10.52
N ILE A 328 5.24 -27.52 9.90
CA ILE A 328 4.31 -26.59 10.56
C ILE A 328 3.25 -27.37 11.36
N LEU A 329 2.62 -28.39 10.77
CA LEU A 329 1.60 -29.20 11.46
C LEU A 329 2.16 -30.03 12.61
N LYS A 330 3.36 -30.60 12.46
CA LYS A 330 4.03 -31.33 13.56
C LYS A 330 4.38 -30.39 14.71
N GLN A 331 4.91 -29.21 14.42
CA GLN A 331 5.39 -28.29 15.44
C GLN A 331 4.26 -27.53 16.12
N PHE A 332 3.25 -27.06 15.37
CA PHE A 332 2.24 -26.10 15.85
C PHE A 332 0.78 -26.62 15.76
N GLY A 333 0.54 -27.79 15.15
CA GLY A 333 -0.80 -28.30 14.89
C GLY A 333 -1.64 -28.60 16.15
N HIS A 334 -1.03 -28.66 17.33
CA HIS A 334 -1.74 -28.83 18.60
C HIS A 334 -2.48 -27.57 19.07
N HIS A 335 -2.13 -26.37 18.57
CA HIS A 335 -2.73 -25.12 19.04
C HIS A 335 -4.19 -24.93 18.56
N PRO A 336 -5.15 -24.61 19.46
CA PRO A 336 -6.53 -24.30 19.10
C PRO A 336 -6.70 -22.95 18.38
N SER A 337 -5.72 -22.05 18.44
CA SER A 337 -5.71 -20.78 17.68
C SER A 337 -5.40 -20.99 16.19
N PHE A 338 -4.67 -22.06 15.82
CA PHE A 338 -4.36 -22.39 14.43
C PHE A 338 -5.60 -22.96 13.72
N ALA A 339 -6.45 -22.05 13.24
CA ALA A 339 -7.81 -22.34 12.77
C ALA A 339 -7.98 -22.30 11.25
N LEU A 340 -7.10 -21.61 10.52
CA LEU A 340 -7.11 -21.55 9.05
C LEU A 340 -5.70 -21.87 8.53
N PHE A 341 -5.58 -22.55 7.38
CA PHE A 341 -4.29 -22.82 6.75
C PHE A 341 -4.34 -22.57 5.24
N SER A 342 -3.37 -21.80 4.74
CA SER A 342 -3.18 -21.50 3.32
C SER A 342 -1.74 -21.86 2.90
N PRO A 343 -1.53 -22.40 1.68
CA PRO A 343 -0.21 -22.79 1.23
C PRO A 343 0.67 -21.60 0.82
N THR A 344 0.08 -20.51 0.34
CA THR A 344 0.81 -19.43 -0.34
C THR A 344 -0.01 -18.15 -0.47
N ASN A 345 0.69 -17.02 -0.52
CA ASN A 345 0.17 -15.75 -1.03
C ASN A 345 0.17 -15.74 -2.56
N GLU A 346 -0.89 -15.19 -3.15
CA GLU A 346 -1.06 -14.77 -4.55
C GLU A 346 -0.27 -15.60 -5.58
N PRO A 347 -0.57 -16.91 -5.70
CA PRO A 347 0.20 -17.79 -6.57
C PRO A 347 -0.02 -17.49 -8.05
N SER A 348 1.04 -17.60 -8.85
CA SER A 348 0.95 -17.59 -10.31
C SER A 348 1.01 -19.01 -10.90
N GLY A 349 0.91 -19.14 -12.22
CA GLY A 349 0.81 -20.43 -12.91
C GLY A 349 -0.59 -21.06 -12.86
N GLN A 350 -0.68 -22.34 -13.21
CA GLN A 350 -1.91 -23.15 -13.16
C GLN A 350 -2.12 -23.76 -11.76
N TRP A 351 -2.13 -22.89 -10.75
CA TRP A 351 -1.98 -23.25 -9.33
C TRP A 351 -3.15 -24.04 -8.75
N TYR A 352 -4.37 -23.87 -9.27
CA TYR A 352 -5.57 -24.41 -8.61
C TYR A 352 -5.61 -25.94 -8.56
N GLY A 353 -5.14 -26.62 -9.62
CA GLY A 353 -4.99 -28.07 -9.65
C GLY A 353 -4.08 -28.62 -8.54
N PRO A 354 -2.77 -28.29 -8.55
CA PRO A 354 -1.83 -28.78 -7.55
C PRO A 354 -2.13 -28.30 -6.12
N LEU A 355 -2.61 -27.07 -5.92
CA LEU A 355 -2.91 -26.58 -4.57
C LEU A 355 -4.21 -27.15 -3.99
N ARG A 356 -5.19 -27.54 -4.83
CA ARG A 356 -6.32 -28.36 -4.39
C ARG A 356 -5.87 -29.76 -3.94
N GLN A 357 -4.88 -30.34 -4.60
CA GLN A 357 -4.28 -31.61 -4.17
C GLN A 357 -3.53 -31.43 -2.83
N TRP A 358 -2.81 -30.33 -2.66
CA TRP A 358 -2.18 -29.97 -1.38
C TRP A 358 -3.20 -29.93 -0.23
N VAL A 359 -4.38 -29.32 -0.42
CA VAL A 359 -5.43 -29.29 0.62
C VAL A 359 -5.81 -30.70 1.08
N LYS A 360 -6.01 -31.62 0.13
CA LYS A 360 -6.39 -33.02 0.40
C LYS A 360 -5.29 -33.75 1.18
N GLU A 361 -4.04 -33.64 0.73
CA GLU A 361 -2.90 -34.32 1.36
C GLU A 361 -2.60 -33.75 2.76
N THR A 362 -2.67 -32.44 2.90
CA THR A 362 -2.47 -31.73 4.16
C THR A 362 -3.50 -32.17 5.19
N ARG A 363 -4.78 -32.24 4.83
CA ARG A 363 -5.83 -32.73 5.74
C ARG A 363 -5.59 -34.17 6.17
N SER A 364 -5.23 -35.05 5.23
CA SER A 364 -4.94 -36.45 5.55
C SER A 364 -3.75 -36.58 6.50
N PHE A 365 -2.73 -35.73 6.35
CA PHE A 365 -1.58 -35.72 7.23
C PHE A 365 -1.94 -35.18 8.62
N ASP A 366 -2.72 -34.10 8.68
CA ASP A 366 -3.23 -33.51 9.92
C ASP A 366 -4.08 -34.50 10.74
N ASP A 367 -4.96 -35.24 10.06
CA ASP A 367 -5.74 -36.33 10.66
C ASP A 367 -4.82 -37.42 11.25
N SER A 368 -3.74 -37.76 10.55
CA SER A 368 -2.77 -38.78 11.00
C SER A 368 -2.00 -38.36 12.27
N LEU A 369 -1.87 -37.06 12.53
CA LEU A 369 -1.29 -36.52 13.76
C LEU A 369 -2.29 -36.53 14.94
N GLY A 370 -3.58 -36.72 14.67
CA GLY A 370 -4.66 -36.63 15.66
C GLY A 370 -5.20 -35.21 15.85
N TYR A 371 -4.94 -34.31 14.91
CA TYR A 371 -5.34 -32.90 14.96
C TYR A 371 -6.50 -32.57 14.00
N GLY A 372 -7.07 -33.58 13.35
CA GLY A 372 -8.20 -33.46 12.43
C GLY A 372 -9.40 -32.68 12.97
N GLY A 373 -10.03 -31.89 12.10
CA GLY A 373 -11.21 -31.09 12.41
C GLY A 373 -10.93 -29.77 13.16
N ARG A 374 -9.67 -29.46 13.49
CA ARG A 374 -9.31 -28.23 14.22
C ARG A 374 -9.20 -26.98 13.35
N ARG A 375 -9.13 -27.13 12.01
CA ARG A 375 -8.90 -26.02 11.08
C ARG A 375 -9.52 -26.22 9.71
N LEU A 376 -9.70 -25.11 9.00
CA LEU A 376 -10.14 -25.05 7.62
C LEU A 376 -8.97 -24.77 6.67
N TYR A 377 -9.10 -25.20 5.43
CA TYR A 377 -8.06 -25.15 4.41
C TYR A 377 -8.52 -24.36 3.19
N THR A 378 -7.64 -23.52 2.64
CA THR A 378 -7.79 -22.92 1.30
C THR A 378 -6.71 -23.40 0.34
N ALA A 379 -7.02 -23.38 -0.96
CA ALA A 379 -6.04 -23.64 -2.00
C ALA A 379 -5.05 -22.48 -2.20
N GLN A 380 -5.43 -21.24 -1.89
CA GLN A 380 -4.54 -20.07 -1.95
C GLN A 380 -5.13 -18.87 -1.21
N SER A 381 -4.31 -17.82 -1.05
CA SER A 381 -4.72 -16.49 -0.60
C SER A 381 -4.54 -15.47 -1.73
N GLY A 382 -5.60 -14.79 -2.18
CA GLY A 382 -5.48 -13.54 -2.97
C GLY A 382 -6.06 -13.53 -4.39
N TRP A 383 -5.55 -14.36 -5.31
CA TRP A 383 -5.96 -14.32 -6.72
C TRP A 383 -7.34 -14.92 -6.97
N PHE A 384 -7.99 -14.49 -8.07
CA PHE A 384 -9.25 -15.07 -8.50
C PHE A 384 -9.06 -16.50 -9.02
N TYR A 385 -10.09 -17.34 -8.85
CA TYR A 385 -10.15 -18.66 -9.45
C TYR A 385 -10.50 -18.56 -10.94
N ASP A 386 -9.92 -19.42 -11.76
CA ASP A 386 -10.20 -19.56 -13.19
C ASP A 386 -11.59 -20.17 -13.49
N VAL A 387 -12.31 -20.57 -12.44
CA VAL A 387 -13.67 -21.11 -12.46
C VAL A 387 -14.63 -20.23 -11.63
N PRO A 388 -15.94 -20.22 -11.93
CA PRO A 388 -16.88 -19.38 -11.19
C PRO A 388 -17.04 -19.85 -9.73
N PRO A 389 -17.44 -18.95 -8.81
CA PRO A 389 -17.55 -19.27 -7.38
C PRO A 389 -18.30 -20.57 -7.06
N LYS A 390 -19.36 -20.88 -7.83
CA LYS A 390 -20.16 -22.10 -7.69
C LYS A 390 -19.42 -23.41 -8.01
N ASP A 391 -18.36 -23.33 -8.83
CA ASP A 391 -17.59 -24.47 -9.35
C ASP A 391 -16.26 -24.64 -8.58
N ILE A 392 -16.01 -23.79 -7.57
CA ILE A 392 -14.86 -23.93 -6.67
C ILE A 392 -15.12 -25.09 -5.69
N ILE A 393 -14.21 -26.06 -5.66
CA ILE A 393 -14.31 -27.31 -4.91
C ILE A 393 -12.93 -27.74 -4.35
N GLY A 394 -12.94 -28.62 -3.34
CA GLY A 394 -11.70 -29.13 -2.74
C GLY A 394 -10.98 -28.13 -1.84
N THR A 395 -11.70 -27.12 -1.39
CA THR A 395 -11.33 -26.13 -0.37
C THR A 395 -12.51 -25.97 0.60
N ASP A 396 -12.27 -25.53 1.83
CA ASP A 396 -13.34 -25.26 2.80
C ASP A 396 -13.91 -23.85 2.65
N TYR A 397 -13.09 -22.88 2.27
CA TYR A 397 -13.48 -21.50 2.04
C TYR A 397 -12.83 -20.93 0.79
N ILE A 398 -13.36 -19.83 0.30
CA ILE A 398 -12.83 -19.09 -0.83
C ILE A 398 -12.12 -17.85 -0.29
N TYR A 399 -10.93 -17.57 -0.82
CA TYR A 399 -10.10 -16.47 -0.34
C TYR A 399 -9.53 -15.69 -1.52
N PHE A 400 -10.07 -14.50 -1.78
CA PHE A 400 -9.57 -13.66 -2.86
C PHE A 400 -9.91 -12.20 -2.59
N HIS A 401 -9.32 -11.28 -3.34
CA HIS A 401 -9.75 -9.88 -3.34
C HIS A 401 -10.53 -9.53 -4.63
N ARG A 402 -10.46 -10.38 -5.65
CA ARG A 402 -11.18 -10.31 -6.92
C ARG A 402 -11.80 -11.65 -7.28
N SER A 403 -12.98 -11.63 -7.89
CA SER A 403 -13.64 -12.75 -8.54
C SER A 403 -13.53 -12.56 -10.05
N ALA A 404 -13.21 -13.58 -10.85
CA ALA A 404 -13.26 -13.43 -12.31
C ALA A 404 -14.69 -13.18 -12.86
N TYR A 405 -15.70 -13.16 -11.99
CA TYR A 405 -17.12 -13.15 -12.30
C TYR A 405 -17.82 -11.99 -11.60
N GLY A 406 -18.79 -11.38 -12.29
CA GLY A 406 -19.54 -10.24 -11.79
C GLY A 406 -19.84 -9.20 -12.89
N PRO A 407 -20.45 -8.07 -12.54
CA PRO A 407 -20.83 -7.00 -13.46
C PRO A 407 -19.62 -6.23 -14.01
N ILE A 408 -18.45 -6.42 -13.40
CA ILE A 408 -17.16 -5.88 -13.82
C ILE A 408 -16.28 -7.06 -14.19
N LEU A 409 -15.58 -6.97 -15.32
CA LEU A 409 -14.62 -8.00 -15.76
C LEU A 409 -13.48 -8.11 -14.72
N GLY A 410 -13.40 -9.23 -14.01
CA GLY A 410 -12.49 -9.39 -12.87
C GLY A 410 -13.09 -9.02 -11.51
N GLY A 411 -14.41 -8.79 -11.43
CA GLY A 411 -15.29 -8.77 -10.25
C GLY A 411 -14.67 -8.35 -8.91
N ASN A 412 -15.01 -7.18 -8.36
CA ASN A 412 -14.42 -6.72 -7.10
C ASN A 412 -15.22 -7.14 -5.86
N ILE A 413 -14.53 -7.46 -4.76
CA ILE A 413 -15.12 -7.73 -3.43
C ILE A 413 -14.50 -6.91 -2.28
N ARG A 414 -13.71 -5.90 -2.66
CA ARG A 414 -13.26 -4.74 -1.85
C ARG A 414 -13.44 -3.48 -2.72
N ASN A 415 -13.14 -2.29 -2.23
CA ASN A 415 -13.23 -1.01 -2.95
C ASN A 415 -14.63 -0.34 -3.03
N HIS A 416 -14.63 0.82 -3.68
CA HIS A 416 -15.76 1.74 -3.82
C HIS A 416 -17.02 1.18 -4.51
N GLU A 417 -16.94 0.05 -5.21
CA GLU A 417 -18.13 -0.61 -5.79
C GLU A 417 -19.12 -1.05 -4.71
N GLY A 418 -18.60 -1.42 -3.54
CA GLY A 418 -19.40 -1.79 -2.40
C GLY A 418 -19.93 -0.60 -1.62
N PHE A 419 -19.37 0.61 -1.77
CA PHE A 419 -19.60 1.77 -0.88
C PHE A 419 -21.00 2.36 -1.00
N LYS A 420 -21.36 3.28 -0.10
CA LYS A 420 -22.61 4.05 -0.16
C LYS A 420 -23.83 3.12 -0.17
N GLY A 421 -23.86 2.20 0.79
CA GLY A 421 -24.95 1.26 1.03
C GLY A 421 -25.10 0.11 0.02
N LYS A 422 -24.21 0.00 -0.98
CA LYS A 422 -24.13 -1.10 -1.95
C LYS A 422 -23.50 -2.35 -1.32
N ASP A 423 -23.19 -3.39 -2.09
CA ASP A 423 -22.52 -4.61 -1.62
C ASP A 423 -21.89 -5.37 -2.79
N TYR A 424 -21.14 -6.43 -2.50
CA TYR A 424 -20.43 -7.21 -3.53
C TYR A 424 -21.15 -8.50 -3.94
N ARG A 425 -22.48 -8.62 -3.70
CA ARG A 425 -23.25 -9.82 -4.08
C ARG A 425 -23.04 -10.26 -5.53
N PRO A 426 -23.00 -9.34 -6.53
CA PRO A 426 -22.84 -9.75 -7.92
C PRO A 426 -21.52 -10.50 -8.20
N SER A 427 -20.46 -10.22 -7.44
CA SER A 427 -19.15 -10.89 -7.58
C SER A 427 -19.11 -12.28 -6.95
N LEU A 428 -20.11 -12.62 -6.13
CA LEU A 428 -20.20 -13.84 -5.32
C LEU A 428 -21.38 -14.73 -5.73
N GLU A 429 -22.01 -14.44 -6.87
CA GLU A 429 -23.20 -15.16 -7.31
C GLU A 429 -22.93 -16.67 -7.45
N GLY A 430 -23.78 -17.47 -6.81
CA GLY A 430 -23.67 -18.93 -6.81
C GLY A 430 -22.62 -19.51 -5.87
N SER A 431 -21.90 -18.69 -5.08
CA SER A 431 -20.98 -19.21 -4.07
C SER A 431 -21.71 -20.10 -3.05
N THR A 432 -21.18 -21.30 -2.83
CA THR A 432 -21.69 -22.26 -1.83
C THR A 432 -20.78 -22.36 -0.61
N LEU A 433 -19.55 -21.87 -0.73
CA LEU A 433 -18.56 -21.79 0.34
C LEU A 433 -18.54 -20.37 0.93
N PRO A 434 -18.20 -20.23 2.22
CA PRO A 434 -17.93 -18.93 2.82
C PRO A 434 -16.71 -18.31 2.16
N VAL A 435 -16.74 -16.99 2.03
CA VAL A 435 -15.67 -16.21 1.39
C VAL A 435 -15.01 -15.29 2.41
N ILE A 436 -13.70 -15.17 2.35
CA ILE A 436 -12.93 -14.17 3.10
C ILE A 436 -12.29 -13.20 2.10
N SER A 437 -12.47 -11.90 2.32
CA SER A 437 -11.88 -10.85 1.48
C SER A 437 -10.38 -10.69 1.79
N HIS A 438 -9.54 -10.92 0.78
CA HIS A 438 -8.08 -10.78 0.89
C HIS A 438 -7.65 -9.30 0.88
N GLU A 439 -6.66 -8.96 1.70
CA GLU A 439 -6.03 -7.65 1.88
C GLU A 439 -6.98 -6.45 1.67
N MET A 440 -8.08 -6.44 2.39
CA MET A 440 -9.16 -5.46 2.27
C MET A 440 -8.74 -4.08 2.75
N GLY A 441 -8.83 -3.09 1.85
CA GLY A 441 -8.49 -1.69 2.11
C GLY A 441 -6.99 -1.49 2.28
N GLN A 442 -6.38 -0.69 1.42
CA GLN A 442 -4.95 -0.36 1.44
C GLN A 442 -4.77 1.15 1.34
N TRP A 443 -5.63 1.93 2.00
CA TRP A 443 -5.67 3.39 1.85
C TRP A 443 -4.51 4.03 2.62
N CYS A 444 -3.67 4.82 1.97
CA CYS A 444 -2.51 5.43 2.63
C CYS A 444 -2.86 6.69 3.45
N ALA A 445 -2.11 6.92 4.51
CA ALA A 445 -1.97 8.20 5.18
C ALA A 445 -0.54 8.74 5.05
N TYR A 446 -0.35 10.05 5.20
CA TYR A 446 0.96 10.69 5.13
C TYR A 446 1.90 10.17 6.26
N PRO A 447 3.21 10.00 6.02
CA PRO A 447 4.14 9.45 7.01
C PRO A 447 4.25 10.31 8.26
N ASP A 448 4.23 9.68 9.44
CA ASP A 448 4.61 10.33 10.69
C ASP A 448 6.13 10.26 10.87
N PHE A 449 6.82 11.38 10.77
CA PHE A 449 8.29 11.39 10.87
C PHE A 449 8.79 11.21 12.31
N SER A 450 7.92 11.30 13.33
CA SER A 450 8.32 11.01 14.71
C SER A 450 8.67 9.54 14.93
N VAL A 451 8.18 8.65 14.06
CA VAL A 451 8.49 7.21 14.10
C VAL A 451 9.99 6.94 13.93
N ILE A 452 10.73 7.84 13.27
CA ILE A 452 12.17 7.69 13.02
C ILE A 452 12.93 7.46 14.33
N ASP A 453 12.53 8.13 15.40
CA ASP A 453 13.19 8.05 16.71
C ASP A 453 12.98 6.69 17.42
N LYS A 454 11.99 5.90 16.98
CA LYS A 454 11.72 4.56 17.53
C LYS A 454 12.63 3.48 16.97
N PHE A 455 13.24 3.69 15.80
CA PHE A 455 14.16 2.74 15.15
C PHE A 455 15.52 2.73 15.85
N THR A 456 15.57 2.06 17.00
CA THR A 456 16.75 1.98 17.88
C THR A 456 17.51 0.66 17.76
N GLY A 457 17.04 -0.25 16.91
CA GLY A 457 17.55 -1.62 16.77
C GLY A 457 18.10 -1.91 15.38
N TYR A 458 17.74 -3.08 14.84
CA TYR A 458 18.25 -3.61 13.58
C TYR A 458 17.90 -2.73 12.39
N LEU A 459 16.61 -2.52 12.10
CA LEU A 459 16.21 -1.74 10.93
C LEU A 459 16.47 -0.26 11.15
N ARG A 460 16.90 0.41 10.08
CA ARG A 460 17.05 1.86 9.97
C ARG A 460 15.98 2.41 9.02
N PRO A 461 15.33 3.54 9.37
CA PRO A 461 14.21 4.06 8.61
C PRO A 461 14.68 4.97 7.47
N GLY A 462 15.56 4.46 6.58
CA GLY A 462 16.16 5.24 5.49
C GLY A 462 15.12 5.85 4.57
N ASN A 463 14.07 5.09 4.24
CA ASN A 463 12.86 5.56 3.57
C ASN A 463 12.23 6.80 4.24
N TYR A 464 11.86 6.72 5.52
CA TYR A 464 11.26 7.86 6.24
C TYR A 464 12.20 9.08 6.30
N GLN A 465 13.51 8.85 6.41
CA GLN A 465 14.50 9.92 6.41
C GLN A 465 14.55 10.64 5.05
N VAL A 466 14.58 9.89 3.93
CA VAL A 466 14.49 10.48 2.58
C VAL A 466 13.21 11.30 2.43
N PHE A 467 12.07 10.75 2.86
CA PHE A 467 10.78 11.44 2.77
C PHE A 467 10.75 12.73 3.61
N ARG A 468 11.33 12.70 4.82
CA ARG A 468 11.43 13.86 5.70
C ARG A 468 12.30 14.95 5.10
N GLU A 469 13.47 14.59 4.58
CA GLU A 469 14.39 15.56 3.98
C GLU A 469 13.83 16.13 2.67
N HIS A 470 13.11 15.33 1.88
CA HIS A 470 12.39 15.82 0.70
C HIS A 470 11.25 16.78 1.10
N ALA A 471 10.45 16.45 2.11
CA ALA A 471 9.41 17.34 2.64
C ALA A 471 9.99 18.64 3.18
N ARG A 472 11.17 18.61 3.82
CA ARG A 472 11.90 19.81 4.22
C ARG A 472 12.32 20.66 3.02
N ALA A 473 12.87 20.05 1.98
CA ALA A 473 13.27 20.75 0.76
C ALA A 473 12.10 21.42 0.04
N LYS A 474 10.90 20.81 0.11
CA LYS A 474 9.64 21.37 -0.42
C LYS A 474 8.93 22.34 0.53
N GLY A 475 9.49 22.61 1.72
CA GLY A 475 8.89 23.52 2.70
C GLY A 475 7.64 23.00 3.41
N LEU A 476 7.43 21.67 3.43
CA LEU A 476 6.25 21.01 3.98
C LEU A 476 6.49 20.33 5.33
N LEU A 477 7.73 20.25 5.81
CA LEU A 477 8.09 19.52 7.04
C LEU A 477 7.26 19.96 8.26
N GLU A 478 7.06 21.26 8.45
CA GLU A 478 6.29 21.82 9.57
C GLU A 478 4.79 21.44 9.54
N LEU A 479 4.29 20.96 8.39
CA LEU A 479 2.91 20.49 8.23
C LEU A 479 2.75 19.01 8.55
N ASN A 480 3.83 18.27 8.85
CA ASN A 480 3.81 16.81 8.98
C ASN A 480 2.70 16.29 9.91
N GLN A 481 2.61 16.81 11.13
CA GLN A 481 1.60 16.38 12.10
C GLN A 481 0.17 16.68 11.65
N ALA A 482 -0.05 17.80 10.94
CA ALA A 482 -1.34 18.12 10.36
C ALA A 482 -1.67 17.19 9.19
N PHE A 483 -0.70 16.89 8.31
CA PHE A 483 -0.88 15.96 7.20
C PHE A 483 -1.24 14.58 7.70
N VAL A 484 -0.47 14.00 8.63
CA VAL A 484 -0.75 12.72 9.28
C VAL A 484 -2.18 12.67 9.80
N ARG A 485 -2.58 13.67 10.60
CA ARG A 485 -3.92 13.74 11.20
C ARG A 485 -5.02 13.79 10.13
N PHE A 486 -4.91 14.65 9.14
CA PHE A 486 -6.00 14.89 8.18
C PHE A 486 -6.09 13.82 7.09
N SER A 487 -4.96 13.34 6.55
CA SER A 487 -4.97 12.17 5.68
C SER A 487 -5.43 10.91 6.43
N GLY A 488 -5.05 10.76 7.71
CA GLY A 488 -5.49 9.64 8.54
C GLY A 488 -7.00 9.64 8.82
N LYS A 489 -7.61 10.81 9.04
CA LYS A 489 -9.08 10.91 9.12
C LYS A 489 -9.76 10.51 7.81
N ASN A 490 -9.21 10.91 6.67
CA ASN A 490 -9.70 10.50 5.35
C ASN A 490 -9.53 8.99 5.10
N GLN A 491 -8.38 8.41 5.48
CA GLN A 491 -8.12 6.97 5.46
C GLN A 491 -9.18 6.18 6.26
N VAL A 492 -9.48 6.61 7.49
CA VAL A 492 -10.50 5.96 8.34
C VAL A 492 -11.90 6.04 7.74
N MET A 493 -12.24 7.11 7.02
CA MET A 493 -13.50 7.19 6.28
C MET A 493 -13.61 6.10 5.20
N MET A 494 -12.50 5.82 4.50
CA MET A 494 -12.47 4.76 3.48
C MET A 494 -12.57 3.37 4.13
N TYR A 495 -11.80 3.11 5.20
CA TYR A 495 -11.87 1.82 5.92
C TYR A 495 -13.25 1.53 6.48
N LYS A 496 -13.94 2.55 6.98
CA LYS A 496 -15.33 2.40 7.42
C LYS A 496 -16.24 1.87 6.31
N GLU A 497 -16.15 2.45 5.11
CA GLU A 497 -16.95 1.99 3.97
C GLU A 497 -16.59 0.58 3.52
N GLU A 498 -15.30 0.23 3.47
CA GLU A 498 -14.81 -1.12 3.15
C GLU A 498 -15.39 -2.17 4.12
N PHE A 499 -15.30 -1.88 5.42
CA PHE A 499 -15.69 -2.82 6.46
C PHE A 499 -17.20 -3.00 6.48
N GLU A 500 -17.96 -1.89 6.42
CA GLU A 500 -19.40 -1.96 6.33
C GLU A 500 -19.86 -2.67 5.05
N ALA A 501 -19.14 -2.53 3.92
CA ALA A 501 -19.38 -3.27 2.68
C ALA A 501 -19.21 -4.78 2.84
N ASN A 502 -18.15 -5.20 3.51
CA ASN A 502 -17.91 -6.61 3.79
C ASN A 502 -18.95 -7.19 4.77
N LEU A 503 -19.28 -6.44 5.83
CA LEU A 503 -20.27 -6.86 6.82
C LEU A 503 -21.69 -6.93 6.24
N ARG A 504 -22.05 -6.10 5.26
CA ARG A 504 -23.36 -6.12 4.59
C ARG A 504 -23.47 -7.08 3.41
N THR A 505 -22.36 -7.62 2.90
CA THR A 505 -22.38 -8.51 1.72
C THR A 505 -22.62 -9.97 2.13
N PRO A 506 -23.71 -10.63 1.70
CA PRO A 506 -23.90 -12.08 1.88
C PRO A 506 -22.71 -12.92 1.41
N TYR A 507 -22.52 -14.09 2.01
CA TYR A 507 -21.43 -15.05 1.74
C TYR A 507 -20.02 -14.61 2.17
N LEU A 508 -19.75 -13.31 2.36
CA LEU A 508 -18.51 -12.86 2.99
C LEU A 508 -18.57 -13.11 4.51
N TYR A 509 -17.77 -14.05 5.01
CA TYR A 509 -17.65 -14.41 6.44
C TYR A 509 -16.29 -14.06 7.03
N GLY A 510 -15.54 -13.21 6.34
CA GLY A 510 -14.38 -12.56 6.92
C GLY A 510 -13.70 -11.61 5.97
N TYR A 511 -12.69 -10.94 6.51
CA TYR A 511 -11.72 -10.16 5.76
C TYR A 511 -10.39 -10.17 6.49
N GLU A 512 -9.34 -9.79 5.80
CA GLU A 512 -8.06 -9.37 6.39
C GLU A 512 -7.73 -7.94 5.94
N MET A 513 -7.52 -7.03 6.88
CA MET A 513 -7.05 -5.67 6.59
C MET A 513 -5.56 -5.73 6.24
N LEU A 514 -5.11 -5.08 5.17
CA LEU A 514 -3.68 -4.80 4.92
C LEU A 514 -3.42 -3.31 5.19
N ASP A 515 -2.99 -2.92 6.38
CA ASP A 515 -2.79 -3.71 7.61
C ASP A 515 -3.23 -2.80 8.78
N LEU A 516 -3.46 -3.33 9.98
CA LEU A 516 -3.76 -2.52 11.16
C LEU A 516 -2.58 -1.59 11.50
N HIS A 517 -1.34 -2.04 11.24
CA HIS A 517 -0.12 -1.23 11.33
C HIS A 517 0.49 -0.91 9.96
N ASP A 518 1.38 0.08 9.93
CA ASP A 518 2.07 0.47 8.69
C ASP A 518 3.06 -0.61 8.26
N TYR A 519 3.00 -0.97 6.98
CA TYR A 519 3.85 -1.98 6.37
C TYR A 519 5.13 -1.33 5.78
N MET A 520 6.29 -1.78 6.25
CA MET A 520 7.58 -1.12 5.97
C MET A 520 8.26 -1.54 4.66
N GLY A 521 7.77 -2.59 3.99
CA GLY A 521 8.39 -3.11 2.77
C GLY A 521 7.77 -2.58 1.49
N GLN A 522 8.30 -3.05 0.34
CA GLN A 522 7.75 -2.84 -1.01
C GLN A 522 7.25 -1.41 -1.27
N GLY A 523 8.12 -0.44 -1.05
CA GLY A 523 7.84 0.97 -1.32
C GLY A 523 7.24 1.75 -0.15
N THR A 524 7.22 1.17 1.05
CA THR A 524 6.68 1.74 2.29
C THR A 524 5.18 2.02 2.18
N ALA A 525 4.36 1.06 2.62
CA ALA A 525 2.91 1.17 2.56
C ALA A 525 2.34 1.67 3.89
N LEU A 526 1.94 2.94 3.91
CA LEU A 526 1.44 3.63 5.12
C LEU A 526 -0.07 3.45 5.29
N VAL A 527 -0.49 2.20 5.23
CA VAL A 527 -1.89 1.75 5.22
C VAL A 527 -2.46 1.57 6.63
N GLY A 528 -1.60 1.54 7.65
CA GLY A 528 -1.98 1.34 9.03
C GLY A 528 -2.59 2.57 9.68
N VAL A 529 -3.51 2.32 10.62
CA VAL A 529 -3.92 3.30 11.65
C VAL A 529 -2.97 3.26 12.85
N LEU A 530 -2.16 2.22 12.95
CA LEU A 530 -1.01 2.09 13.85
C LEU A 530 0.30 2.25 13.07
N ASP A 531 1.36 2.71 13.74
CA ASP A 531 2.70 2.80 13.17
C ASP A 531 3.39 1.41 13.14
N PRO A 532 4.59 1.26 12.54
CA PRO A 532 5.32 -0.02 12.48
C PRO A 532 5.67 -0.65 13.84
N PHE A 533 5.44 0.06 14.95
CA PHE A 533 5.64 -0.44 16.31
C PHE A 533 4.31 -0.78 17.00
N TRP A 534 3.22 -0.82 16.23
CA TRP A 534 1.85 -1.06 16.68
C TRP A 534 1.34 0.02 17.63
N ASP A 535 1.87 1.23 17.56
CA ASP A 535 1.40 2.36 18.39
C ASP A 535 0.46 3.25 17.59
N ASN A 536 -0.47 3.90 18.29
CA ASN A 536 -1.52 4.69 17.66
C ASN A 536 -0.96 5.97 17.03
N LYS A 537 -1.25 6.19 15.73
CA LYS A 537 -0.85 7.39 14.96
C LYS A 537 -1.65 8.66 15.33
N GLY A 538 -2.63 8.55 16.22
CA GLY A 538 -3.29 9.69 16.89
C GLY A 538 -4.55 10.24 16.21
N TYR A 539 -5.00 9.67 15.09
CA TYR A 539 -6.19 10.13 14.36
C TYR A 539 -7.41 9.19 14.46
N ALA A 540 -7.27 8.01 15.07
CA ALA A 540 -8.38 7.12 15.40
C ALA A 540 -8.16 6.50 16.77
N THR A 541 -9.24 6.31 17.52
CA THR A 541 -9.22 5.53 18.76
C THR A 541 -9.79 4.13 18.53
N PRO A 542 -9.40 3.13 19.35
CA PRO A 542 -10.04 1.81 19.32
C PRO A 542 -11.57 1.89 19.48
N GLU A 543 -12.07 2.80 20.30
CA GLU A 543 -13.51 3.02 20.51
C GLU A 543 -14.22 3.48 19.23
N GLU A 544 -13.65 4.46 18.52
CA GLU A 544 -14.20 4.95 17.24
C GLU A 544 -14.16 3.86 16.17
N PHE A 545 -13.06 3.11 16.09
CA PHE A 545 -12.87 2.05 15.10
C PHE A 545 -13.83 0.89 15.32
N ARG A 546 -14.08 0.51 16.58
CA ARG A 546 -15.02 -0.57 16.94
C ARG A 546 -16.48 -0.29 16.59
N LYS A 547 -16.86 0.95 16.26
CA LYS A 547 -18.21 1.27 15.78
C LYS A 547 -18.55 0.54 14.48
N PHE A 548 -17.54 0.31 13.63
CA PHE A 548 -17.68 -0.40 12.35
C PHE A 548 -16.82 -1.67 12.28
N ASN A 549 -15.96 -1.93 13.26
CA ASN A 549 -15.20 -3.18 13.41
C ASN A 549 -15.42 -3.85 14.78
N SER A 550 -16.47 -4.65 14.94
CA SER A 550 -16.69 -5.35 16.21
C SER A 550 -17.52 -6.61 16.02
N LYS A 551 -17.68 -7.38 17.10
CA LYS A 551 -18.57 -8.56 17.16
C LYS A 551 -20.04 -8.19 16.92
N THR A 552 -20.43 -6.93 17.05
CA THR A 552 -21.77 -6.46 16.70
C THR A 552 -21.67 -5.08 16.11
N VAL A 553 -22.12 -4.94 14.87
CA VAL A 553 -22.08 -3.69 14.11
C VAL A 553 -23.46 -3.38 13.57
N ILE A 554 -23.87 -2.12 13.75
CA ILE A 554 -25.09 -1.57 13.16
C ILE A 554 -24.73 -1.01 11.80
N LEU A 555 -25.48 -1.38 10.77
CA LEU A 555 -25.22 -1.01 9.38
C LEU A 555 -26.40 -0.20 8.84
N ALA A 556 -26.11 0.98 8.28
CA ALA A 556 -27.09 1.82 7.60
C ALA A 556 -26.74 1.91 6.11
N ARG A 557 -27.69 1.55 5.24
CA ARG A 557 -27.48 1.61 3.79
C ARG A 557 -27.74 3.01 3.25
N ILE A 558 -26.75 3.88 3.39
CA ILE A 558 -26.80 5.27 2.94
C ILE A 558 -26.35 5.35 1.48
N SER A 559 -27.29 5.59 0.56
CA SER A 559 -27.02 5.64 -0.88
C SER A 559 -26.24 6.88 -1.33
N SER A 560 -26.30 7.96 -0.54
CA SER A 560 -25.54 9.18 -0.74
C SER A 560 -25.38 9.93 0.57
N TYR A 561 -24.17 10.44 0.81
CA TYR A 561 -23.88 11.34 1.93
C TYR A 561 -24.21 12.81 1.61
N VAL A 562 -24.46 13.12 0.33
CA VAL A 562 -24.91 14.43 -0.14
C VAL A 562 -26.40 14.36 -0.44
N ILE A 563 -27.20 15.15 0.28
CA ILE A 563 -28.66 15.13 0.24
C ILE A 563 -29.17 16.51 -0.14
N LYS A 564 -30.12 16.56 -1.07
CA LYS A 564 -30.90 17.78 -1.32
C LYS A 564 -32.06 17.82 -0.32
N SER A 565 -32.29 18.96 0.33
CA SER A 565 -33.32 19.06 1.39
C SER A 565 -34.75 18.75 0.91
N THR A 566 -34.99 18.84 -0.40
CA THR A 566 -36.28 18.54 -1.03
C THR A 566 -36.51 17.06 -1.30
N GLU A 567 -35.50 16.20 -1.16
CA GLU A 567 -35.59 14.78 -1.47
C GLU A 567 -35.79 13.94 -0.20
N PRO A 568 -36.68 12.94 -0.22
CA PRO A 568 -36.78 11.98 0.86
C PRO A 568 -35.55 11.07 0.86
N VAL A 569 -35.06 10.71 2.05
CA VAL A 569 -33.94 9.79 2.23
C VAL A 569 -34.44 8.49 2.87
N THR A 570 -34.27 7.37 2.18
CA THR A 570 -34.65 6.04 2.65
C THR A 570 -33.40 5.27 3.04
N ILE A 571 -33.28 4.87 4.31
CA ILE A 571 -32.09 4.22 4.87
C ILE A 571 -32.50 2.88 5.52
N PRO A 572 -32.33 1.75 4.82
CA PRO A 572 -32.42 0.43 5.43
C PRO A 572 -31.36 0.27 6.53
N VAL A 573 -31.76 -0.33 7.65
CA VAL A 573 -30.90 -0.61 8.81
C VAL A 573 -30.86 -2.13 9.04
N GLU A 574 -29.66 -2.68 9.15
CA GLU A 574 -29.39 -4.09 9.43
C GLU A 574 -28.32 -4.25 10.52
N LEU A 575 -28.24 -5.45 11.11
CA LEU A 575 -27.20 -5.83 12.07
C LEU A 575 -26.31 -6.93 11.50
N CYS A 576 -25.03 -6.84 11.83
CA CYS A 576 -24.08 -7.95 11.81
C CYS A 576 -23.73 -8.29 13.26
N HIS A 577 -24.07 -9.49 13.72
CA HIS A 577 -23.96 -9.90 15.12
C HIS A 577 -23.33 -11.29 15.26
N PHE A 578 -22.09 -11.32 15.73
CA PHE A 578 -21.31 -12.51 16.11
C PHE A 578 -20.91 -12.43 17.59
N GLY A 579 -21.82 -11.90 18.42
CA GLY A 579 -21.64 -11.88 19.87
C GLY A 579 -21.81 -13.27 20.50
N LYS A 580 -21.37 -13.40 21.75
CA LYS A 580 -21.48 -14.65 22.51
C LYS A 580 -22.94 -15.05 22.79
N GLU A 581 -23.84 -14.09 22.93
CA GLU A 581 -25.22 -14.28 23.32
C GLU A 581 -26.15 -13.64 22.31
N ASP A 582 -27.28 -14.30 22.03
CA ASP A 582 -28.35 -13.76 21.20
C ASP A 582 -28.89 -12.45 21.77
N ILE A 583 -29.24 -11.51 20.89
CA ILE A 583 -29.88 -10.27 21.29
C ILE A 583 -31.35 -10.56 21.56
N THR A 584 -31.77 -10.41 22.82
CA THR A 584 -33.17 -10.58 23.23
C THR A 584 -33.76 -9.23 23.62
N LYS A 585 -34.98 -8.95 23.13
CA LYS A 585 -35.68 -7.68 23.40
C LYS A 585 -34.85 -6.42 23.11
N GLY A 586 -34.04 -6.46 22.04
CA GLY A 586 -33.21 -5.34 21.62
C GLY A 586 -34.07 -4.21 21.07
N ILE A 587 -33.85 -2.97 21.53
CA ILE A 587 -34.54 -1.79 21.01
C ILE A 587 -33.49 -0.92 20.31
N VAL A 588 -33.60 -0.81 18.99
CA VAL A 588 -32.67 0.00 18.20
C VAL A 588 -33.11 1.46 18.20
N ARG A 589 -32.27 2.26 18.87
CA ARG A 589 -32.20 3.73 18.97
C ARG A 589 -31.83 4.43 17.68
N TRP A 590 -32.41 5.56 17.30
CA TRP A 590 -31.72 6.48 16.39
C TRP A 590 -31.97 7.94 16.74
N LYS A 591 -30.98 8.78 16.45
CA LYS A 591 -31.09 10.24 16.50
C LYS A 591 -30.44 10.85 15.27
N LEU A 592 -31.04 11.93 14.79
CA LEU A 592 -30.49 12.81 13.77
C LEU A 592 -30.16 14.13 14.45
N GLU A 593 -28.89 14.51 14.38
CA GLU A 593 -28.38 15.71 15.01
C GLU A 593 -27.90 16.69 13.96
N LYS A 594 -28.17 17.98 14.15
CA LYS A 594 -27.66 19.06 13.31
C LYS A 594 -26.44 19.69 13.96
N GLU A 595 -25.38 19.87 13.19
CA GLU A 595 -24.21 20.62 13.66
C GLU A 595 -24.56 22.11 13.81
N GLY A 596 -24.40 22.63 15.02
CA GLY A 596 -24.51 24.04 15.37
C GLY A 596 -23.14 24.72 15.49
N MET A 597 -23.13 25.95 16.00
CA MET A 597 -21.87 26.68 16.23
C MET A 597 -20.94 25.93 17.19
N GLY A 598 -19.66 25.82 16.82
CA GLY A 598 -18.63 25.17 17.64
C GLY A 598 -18.70 23.64 17.65
N SER A 599 -19.27 23.02 16.60
CA SER A 599 -19.46 21.57 16.49
C SER A 599 -20.32 20.96 17.61
N VAL A 600 -21.20 21.77 18.18
CA VAL A 600 -22.24 21.29 19.11
C VAL A 600 -23.38 20.71 18.29
N PHE A 601 -23.74 19.46 18.55
CA PHE A 601 -24.80 18.77 17.84
C PHE A 601 -26.13 18.92 18.60
N GLU A 602 -27.16 19.44 17.91
CA GLU A 602 -28.53 19.55 18.42
C GLU A 602 -29.39 18.43 17.84
N VAL A 603 -30.08 17.67 18.68
CA VAL A 603 -31.03 16.63 18.23
C VAL A 603 -32.23 17.30 17.57
N ILE A 604 -32.40 17.06 16.26
CA ILE A 604 -33.52 17.61 15.47
C ILE A 604 -34.62 16.57 15.22
N GLU A 605 -34.26 15.29 15.25
CA GLU A 605 -35.20 14.18 15.08
C GLU A 605 -34.65 12.95 15.81
N GLN A 606 -35.53 12.10 16.35
CA GLN A 606 -35.14 10.84 16.99
C GLN A 606 -36.31 9.86 16.99
N GLY A 607 -35.99 8.58 17.12
CA GLY A 607 -37.01 7.54 17.19
C GLY A 607 -36.42 6.20 17.61
N GLU A 608 -37.27 5.18 17.62
CA GLU A 608 -36.88 3.80 17.88
C GLU A 608 -37.57 2.86 16.89
N PHE A 609 -36.87 1.77 16.54
CA PHE A 609 -37.44 0.67 15.77
C PHE A 609 -38.23 -0.27 16.69
N ARG A 610 -38.92 -1.24 16.08
CA ARG A 610 -39.59 -2.30 16.85
C ARG A 610 -38.56 -3.12 17.63
N GLU A 611 -39.01 -3.69 18.74
CA GLU A 611 -38.23 -4.66 19.49
C GLU A 611 -37.80 -5.83 18.58
N ILE A 612 -36.51 -6.16 18.60
CA ILE A 612 -35.93 -7.26 17.84
C ILE A 612 -35.44 -8.37 18.78
N THR A 613 -35.56 -9.61 18.31
CA THR A 613 -34.85 -10.75 18.89
C THR A 613 -34.13 -11.44 17.74
N VAL A 614 -32.80 -11.44 17.79
CA VAL A 614 -31.96 -11.98 16.72
C VAL A 614 -30.88 -12.87 17.31
N SER A 615 -30.68 -14.01 16.66
CA SER A 615 -29.57 -14.90 16.95
C SER A 615 -28.30 -14.45 16.21
N VAL A 616 -27.18 -15.08 16.53
CA VAL A 616 -25.91 -14.89 15.82
C VAL A 616 -26.09 -15.01 14.29
N GLY A 617 -25.59 -14.03 13.55
CA GLY A 617 -25.64 -13.96 12.10
C GLY A 617 -25.42 -12.55 11.54
N LYS A 618 -25.52 -12.41 10.22
CA LYS A 618 -25.43 -11.14 9.49
C LYS A 618 -26.65 -10.92 8.61
N ASN A 619 -26.74 -9.73 8.01
CA ASN A 619 -27.88 -9.32 7.19
C ASN A 619 -29.22 -9.37 7.95
N LEU A 620 -29.18 -9.11 9.26
CA LEU A 620 -30.33 -9.16 10.16
C LEU A 620 -31.11 -7.84 10.05
N SER A 621 -32.27 -7.87 9.41
CA SER A 621 -33.08 -6.66 9.19
C SER A 621 -33.61 -6.07 10.50
N VAL A 622 -33.41 -4.75 10.70
CA VAL A 622 -34.00 -3.98 11.82
C VAL A 622 -35.22 -3.22 11.35
N GLY A 623 -35.12 -2.54 10.20
CA GLY A 623 -36.18 -1.71 9.64
C GLY A 623 -35.65 -0.69 8.64
N THR A 624 -36.49 0.26 8.26
CA THR A 624 -36.14 1.33 7.31
C THR A 624 -36.46 2.68 7.90
N LEU A 625 -35.46 3.57 7.95
CA LEU A 625 -35.61 4.97 8.32
C LEU A 625 -36.00 5.78 7.09
N ASN A 626 -37.00 6.66 7.21
CA ASN A 626 -37.41 7.57 6.15
C ASN A 626 -37.31 9.00 6.67
N LEU A 627 -36.37 9.77 6.15
CA LEU A 627 -36.12 11.15 6.57
C LEU A 627 -36.68 12.13 5.53
N HIS A 628 -37.41 13.14 6.00
CA HIS A 628 -37.94 14.23 5.19
C HIS A 628 -37.34 15.56 5.64
N LEU A 629 -36.25 15.98 5.01
CA LEU A 629 -35.40 17.07 5.48
C LEU A 629 -35.80 18.45 4.93
N SER A 630 -37.04 18.62 4.49
CA SER A 630 -37.53 19.87 3.87
C SER A 630 -37.60 21.05 4.84
N TYR A 631 -37.58 20.77 6.15
CA TYR A 631 -37.47 21.78 7.20
C TYR A 631 -36.06 22.36 7.35
N ILE A 632 -35.04 21.74 6.74
CA ILE A 632 -33.68 22.28 6.67
C ILE A 632 -33.64 23.38 5.61
N THR A 633 -33.49 24.62 6.05
CA THR A 633 -33.53 25.84 5.20
C THR A 633 -32.17 26.44 4.89
N GLN A 634 -31.10 25.88 5.46
CA GLN A 634 -29.71 26.27 5.21
C GLN A 634 -28.85 25.04 5.01
N ASN A 635 -27.81 25.17 4.19
CA ASN A 635 -26.81 24.12 4.02
C ASN A 635 -26.30 23.70 5.41
N SER A 636 -26.40 22.41 5.74
CA SER A 636 -26.14 21.91 7.09
C SER A 636 -25.44 20.56 7.03
N LYS A 637 -24.51 20.33 7.96
CA LYS A 637 -24.03 18.98 8.27
C LYS A 637 -24.91 18.39 9.37
N LEU A 638 -25.41 17.18 9.13
CA LEU A 638 -26.12 16.38 10.11
C LEU A 638 -25.30 15.15 10.48
N LYS A 639 -25.60 14.56 11.64
CA LYS A 639 -25.05 13.29 12.11
C LYS A 639 -26.20 12.35 12.42
N LEU A 640 -26.30 11.25 11.70
CA LEU A 640 -27.19 10.13 12.04
C LEU A 640 -26.44 9.21 12.98
N THR A 641 -26.95 8.97 14.19
CA THR A 641 -26.41 7.96 15.10
C THR A 641 -27.47 6.91 15.40
N ILE A 642 -27.13 5.64 15.30
CA ILE A 642 -28.00 4.50 15.59
C ILE A 642 -27.39 3.68 16.73
N PHE A 643 -28.22 3.25 17.67
CA PHE A 643 -27.81 2.62 18.93
C PHE A 643 -28.53 1.30 19.20
N LEU A 644 -27.83 0.36 19.84
CA LEU A 644 -28.40 -0.82 20.48
C LEU A 644 -27.71 -1.03 21.83
N GLY A 645 -28.33 -0.52 22.91
CA GLY A 645 -27.65 -0.44 24.21
C GLY A 645 -26.43 0.47 24.12
N GLU A 646 -25.25 -0.06 24.47
CA GLU A 646 -23.96 0.63 24.38
C GLU A 646 -23.32 0.54 22.98
N ILE A 647 -23.88 -0.27 22.07
CA ILE A 647 -23.38 -0.39 20.70
C ILE A 647 -23.90 0.80 19.90
N GLU A 648 -23.02 1.53 19.23
CA GLU A 648 -23.39 2.64 18.36
C GLU A 648 -22.61 2.63 17.04
N ASN A 649 -23.24 3.18 16.00
CA ASN A 649 -22.56 3.57 14.77
C ASN A 649 -23.17 4.88 14.25
N ASP A 650 -22.39 5.68 13.52
CA ASP A 650 -22.79 7.01 13.11
C ASP A 650 -22.32 7.42 11.71
N TRP A 651 -23.10 8.25 11.02
CA TRP A 651 -22.83 8.65 9.64
C TRP A 651 -23.07 10.16 9.44
N PRO A 652 -22.15 10.87 8.77
CA PRO A 652 -22.34 12.27 8.43
C PRO A 652 -23.28 12.42 7.23
N LEU A 653 -24.20 13.37 7.26
CA LEU A 653 -25.10 13.68 6.14
C LEU A 653 -25.01 15.16 5.80
N TYR A 654 -24.63 15.49 4.57
CA TYR A 654 -24.49 16.86 4.09
C TYR A 654 -25.74 17.27 3.33
N VAL A 655 -26.54 18.16 3.93
CA VAL A 655 -27.82 18.60 3.38
C VAL A 655 -27.66 19.96 2.71
N TYR A 656 -27.97 20.04 1.42
CA TYR A 656 -27.93 21.27 0.63
C TYR A 656 -29.32 21.78 0.30
N VAL A 657 -29.44 23.12 0.29
CA VAL A 657 -30.68 23.84 0.02
C VAL A 657 -30.50 24.73 -1.19
N LYS A 658 -31.39 24.58 -2.17
CA LYS A 658 -31.39 25.44 -3.35
C LYS A 658 -31.71 26.88 -2.95
N LYS A 659 -30.75 27.79 -3.13
CA LYS A 659 -30.94 29.23 -2.92
C LYS A 659 -31.40 29.89 -4.21
N LYS A 660 -32.04 31.04 -4.08
CA LYS A 660 -32.36 31.89 -5.22
C LYS A 660 -31.08 32.63 -5.64
N GLU A 661 -30.68 32.43 -6.89
CA GLU A 661 -29.53 33.13 -7.48
C GLU A 661 -29.74 34.63 -7.38
N THR A 662 -28.73 35.31 -6.83
CA THR A 662 -28.71 36.77 -6.74
C THR A 662 -27.38 37.23 -7.33
N PRO A 663 -27.37 37.90 -8.49
CA PRO A 663 -26.15 38.40 -9.10
C PRO A 663 -25.34 39.23 -8.10
N LYS A 664 -24.04 38.98 -8.05
CA LYS A 664 -23.10 39.74 -7.21
C LYS A 664 -22.35 40.73 -8.10
N GLU A 665 -22.99 41.86 -8.43
CA GLU A 665 -22.47 42.84 -9.41
C GLU A 665 -21.07 43.39 -9.06
N THR A 666 -20.63 43.27 -7.81
CA THR A 666 -19.31 43.74 -7.33
C THR A 666 -18.19 42.71 -7.49
N VAL A 667 -18.47 41.50 -7.99
CA VAL A 667 -17.51 40.39 -8.11
C VAL A 667 -17.52 39.85 -9.53
N LEU A 668 -16.34 39.75 -10.13
CA LEU A 668 -16.16 39.04 -11.40
C LEU A 668 -15.95 37.55 -11.13
N TYR A 669 -16.84 36.71 -11.63
CA TYR A 669 -16.58 35.28 -11.80
C TYR A 669 -16.16 35.03 -13.24
N THR A 670 -14.98 34.43 -13.45
CA THR A 670 -14.54 34.08 -14.80
C THR A 670 -13.74 32.78 -14.81
N ARG A 671 -13.78 32.10 -15.97
CA ARG A 671 -12.95 30.94 -16.28
C ARG A 671 -11.69 31.30 -17.07
N LYS A 672 -11.55 32.55 -17.53
CA LYS A 672 -10.46 33.00 -18.41
C LYS A 672 -9.48 33.88 -17.65
N TRP A 673 -8.18 33.56 -17.74
CA TRP A 673 -7.15 34.30 -17.02
C TRP A 673 -7.07 35.77 -17.45
N GLU A 674 -7.15 36.07 -18.74
CA GLU A 674 -7.02 37.45 -19.23
C GLU A 674 -8.11 38.38 -18.65
N GLU A 675 -9.36 37.90 -18.56
CA GLU A 675 -10.46 38.64 -17.93
C GLU A 675 -10.20 38.83 -16.43
N ALA A 676 -9.69 37.80 -15.74
CA ALA A 676 -9.33 37.87 -14.34
C ALA A 676 -8.19 38.88 -14.10
N LYS A 677 -7.13 38.80 -14.89
CA LYS A 677 -5.94 39.66 -14.82
C LYS A 677 -6.29 41.13 -15.05
N GLU A 678 -7.06 41.45 -16.09
CA GLU A 678 -7.49 42.83 -16.35
C GLU A 678 -8.29 43.42 -15.17
N ALA A 679 -9.22 42.64 -14.63
CA ALA A 679 -10.02 43.05 -13.49
C ALA A 679 -9.19 43.21 -12.20
N LEU A 680 -8.23 42.32 -11.95
CA LEU A 680 -7.33 42.39 -10.79
C LEU A 680 -6.43 43.63 -10.86
N LEU A 681 -5.82 43.89 -12.01
CA LEU A 681 -4.98 45.09 -12.22
C LEU A 681 -5.79 46.40 -12.11
N SER A 682 -7.10 46.34 -12.34
CA SER A 682 -8.01 47.47 -12.19
C SER A 682 -8.60 47.62 -10.76
N GLY A 683 -8.13 46.85 -9.78
CA GLY A 683 -8.60 46.92 -8.39
C GLY A 683 -9.87 46.11 -8.09
N GLY A 684 -10.30 45.23 -9.00
CA GLY A 684 -11.51 44.43 -8.89
C GLY A 684 -11.42 43.30 -7.86
N ARG A 685 -12.59 42.70 -7.56
CA ARG A 685 -12.73 41.47 -6.76
C ARG A 685 -13.03 40.32 -7.71
N VAL A 686 -12.17 39.32 -7.76
CA VAL A 686 -12.24 38.24 -8.76
C VAL A 686 -12.31 36.88 -8.10
N VAL A 687 -13.29 36.08 -8.51
CA VAL A 687 -13.32 34.63 -8.31
C VAL A 687 -12.91 33.98 -9.62
N TYR A 688 -11.69 33.44 -9.65
CA TYR A 688 -11.14 32.78 -10.84
C TYR A 688 -11.18 31.27 -10.67
N SER A 689 -11.83 30.58 -11.61
CA SER A 689 -11.86 29.14 -11.69
C SER A 689 -11.30 28.73 -13.05
N PRO A 690 -10.01 28.43 -13.20
CA PRO A 690 -9.44 28.05 -14.50
C PRO A 690 -10.18 26.85 -15.11
N TYR A 691 -10.15 26.70 -16.44
CA TYR A 691 -10.43 25.40 -17.02
C TYR A 691 -9.37 24.41 -16.57
N LEU A 692 -9.74 23.15 -16.34
CA LEU A 692 -8.77 22.17 -15.83
C LEU A 692 -7.59 21.98 -16.78
N SER A 693 -7.83 22.10 -18.09
CA SER A 693 -6.78 22.05 -19.13
C SER A 693 -5.92 23.32 -19.23
N ASP A 694 -6.29 24.43 -18.58
CA ASP A 694 -5.44 25.63 -18.50
C ASP A 694 -4.31 25.47 -17.48
N LEU A 695 -4.42 24.51 -16.57
CA LEU A 695 -3.41 24.24 -15.55
C LEU A 695 -2.27 23.40 -16.11
N ASP A 696 -1.04 23.74 -15.75
CA ASP A 696 0.15 22.98 -16.17
C ASP A 696 0.13 21.54 -15.67
N PHE A 697 0.89 20.62 -16.29
CA PHE A 697 0.88 19.20 -15.92
C PHE A 697 1.35 18.92 -14.48
N ASP A 698 2.08 19.85 -13.87
CA ASP A 698 2.56 19.77 -12.49
C ASP A 698 1.49 20.18 -11.45
N CYS A 699 0.31 20.61 -11.90
CA CYS A 699 -0.90 20.72 -11.12
C CYS A 699 -1.72 19.43 -11.23
N PRO A 700 -1.44 18.35 -10.47
CA PRO A 700 -2.07 17.05 -10.68
C PRO A 700 -3.57 17.07 -10.32
N PRO A 701 -4.35 16.11 -10.82
CA PRO A 701 -5.70 15.87 -10.31
C PRO A 701 -5.74 15.62 -8.81
N LEU A 702 -6.86 16.00 -8.18
CA LEU A 702 -7.12 15.66 -6.79
C LEU A 702 -8.17 14.55 -6.68
N SER A 703 -8.15 13.84 -5.55
CA SER A 703 -9.11 12.79 -5.25
C SER A 703 -9.40 12.74 -3.76
N ILE A 704 -10.63 12.41 -3.39
CA ILE A 704 -10.96 12.03 -2.01
C ILE A 704 -10.37 10.67 -1.64
N ARG A 705 -10.17 9.79 -2.65
CA ARG A 705 -9.59 8.46 -2.46
C ARG A 705 -8.08 8.62 -2.31
N PRO A 706 -7.50 8.25 -1.15
CA PRO A 706 -6.07 8.25 -0.98
C PRO A 706 -5.40 7.29 -1.96
N VAL A 707 -4.11 7.48 -2.21
CA VAL A 707 -3.24 6.46 -2.81
C VAL A 707 -3.51 5.10 -2.18
N PHE A 708 -3.74 4.07 -3.00
CA PHE A 708 -3.88 2.71 -2.54
C PHE A 708 -2.52 2.02 -2.56
N TRP A 709 -2.22 1.30 -1.48
CA TRP A 709 -0.98 0.62 -1.19
C TRP A 709 0.26 1.53 -1.09
N ASN A 710 0.75 2.09 -2.19
CA ASN A 710 1.72 3.20 -2.24
C ASN A 710 2.01 3.61 -3.71
N SER A 711 2.45 4.85 -3.93
CA SER A 711 2.75 5.35 -5.27
C SER A 711 4.09 4.92 -5.85
N GLN A 712 4.96 4.23 -5.11
CA GLN A 712 6.17 3.63 -5.72
C GLN A 712 5.82 2.32 -6.43
N MET A 713 4.88 1.56 -5.86
CA MET A 713 4.31 0.35 -6.42
C MET A 713 3.13 0.62 -7.34
N GLY A 714 2.44 1.76 -7.25
CA GLY A 714 1.35 2.12 -8.15
C GLY A 714 1.47 3.57 -8.59
N PRO A 715 2.58 3.99 -9.22
CA PRO A 715 2.73 5.39 -9.61
C PRO A 715 1.65 5.76 -10.63
N GLY A 716 1.14 6.97 -10.47
CA GLY A 716 0.22 7.63 -11.40
C GLY A 716 0.25 9.13 -11.19
N TRP A 717 -0.47 9.85 -12.03
CA TRP A 717 -0.48 11.32 -11.99
C TRP A 717 -1.21 11.89 -10.75
N CYS A 718 -2.34 11.27 -10.37
CA CYS A 718 -3.07 11.58 -9.16
C CYS A 718 -2.47 10.80 -7.98
N ARG A 719 -2.01 11.52 -6.95
CA ARG A 719 -1.41 10.94 -5.73
C ARG A 719 -1.92 11.60 -4.46
N SER A 720 -3.23 11.88 -4.43
CA SER A 720 -3.87 12.54 -3.29
C SER A 720 -3.90 11.64 -2.06
N LEU A 721 -3.80 12.24 -0.87
CA LEU A 721 -4.03 11.59 0.42
C LEU A 721 -5.21 12.19 1.20
N GLY A 722 -5.75 13.32 0.72
CA GLY A 722 -6.87 14.01 1.33
C GLY A 722 -6.71 15.53 1.26
N LEU A 723 -7.46 16.24 2.11
CA LEU A 723 -7.44 17.69 2.21
C LEU A 723 -6.98 18.14 3.59
N MET A 724 -6.43 19.36 3.64
CA MET A 724 -6.21 20.13 4.86
C MET A 724 -6.82 21.53 4.65
N MET A 725 -7.72 21.95 5.53
CA MET A 725 -8.35 23.28 5.41
C MET A 725 -8.65 23.94 6.75
N ASN A 726 -8.74 25.27 6.72
CA ASN A 726 -9.23 26.05 7.85
C ASN A 726 -10.77 26.09 7.84
N SER A 727 -11.42 25.12 8.48
CA SER A 727 -12.90 25.01 8.53
C SER A 727 -13.60 26.22 9.18
N LYS A 728 -12.86 27.13 9.84
CA LYS A 728 -13.38 28.38 10.42
C LYS A 728 -13.39 29.55 9.43
N HIS A 729 -12.84 29.39 8.22
CA HIS A 729 -12.83 30.42 7.20
C HIS A 729 -14.26 30.87 6.83
N PRO A 730 -14.55 32.17 6.61
CA PRO A 730 -15.91 32.67 6.38
C PRO A 730 -16.70 31.97 5.26
N ILE A 731 -16.02 31.47 4.22
CA ILE A 731 -16.61 30.69 3.11
C ILE A 731 -17.42 29.50 3.64
N PHE A 732 -16.92 28.80 4.66
CA PHE A 732 -17.54 27.57 5.16
C PHE A 732 -18.80 27.80 6.00
N ARG A 733 -19.16 29.06 6.32
CA ARG A 733 -20.47 29.37 6.92
C ARG A 733 -21.63 29.01 6.01
N MET A 734 -21.41 29.00 4.69
CA MET A 734 -22.41 28.62 3.69
C MET A 734 -22.13 27.25 3.05
N PHE A 735 -21.01 26.61 3.40
CA PHE A 735 -20.59 25.31 2.91
C PHE A 735 -20.02 24.49 4.09
N PRO A 736 -20.87 23.78 4.86
CA PRO A 736 -20.44 23.02 6.02
C PRO A 736 -19.37 21.99 5.67
N THR A 737 -18.29 21.99 6.43
CA THR A 737 -17.15 21.10 6.16
C THR A 737 -16.29 20.85 7.40
N GLU A 738 -15.36 19.92 7.28
CA GLU A 738 -14.40 19.55 8.31
C GLU A 738 -12.98 19.89 7.87
N GLU A 739 -12.04 19.94 8.82
CA GLU A 739 -10.64 20.28 8.55
C GLU A 739 -9.95 19.30 7.56
N HIS A 740 -10.45 18.06 7.45
CA HIS A 740 -9.96 17.02 6.54
C HIS A 740 -10.86 16.84 5.30
N GLY A 741 -11.92 17.65 5.15
CA GLY A 741 -12.91 17.50 4.10
C GLY A 741 -14.15 16.72 4.54
N GLY A 742 -14.46 15.63 3.81
CA GLY A 742 -15.68 14.85 3.96
C GLY A 742 -16.30 14.47 2.61
N TRP A 743 -17.36 13.64 2.64
CA TRP A 743 -17.99 13.10 1.42
C TRP A 743 -18.57 14.15 0.46
N GLN A 744 -18.91 15.35 0.94
CA GLN A 744 -19.35 16.46 0.09
C GLN A 744 -18.28 16.99 -0.87
N TRP A 745 -17.03 16.58 -0.68
CA TRP A 745 -15.93 16.94 -1.58
C TRP A 745 -15.72 15.93 -2.71
N GLU A 746 -16.37 14.75 -2.70
CA GLU A 746 -16.15 13.69 -3.71
C GLU A 746 -16.33 14.21 -5.14
N ASP A 747 -17.47 14.81 -5.46
CA ASP A 747 -17.76 15.37 -6.80
C ASP A 747 -16.83 16.54 -7.17
N ILE A 748 -16.54 17.42 -6.20
CA ILE A 748 -15.67 18.59 -6.44
C ILE A 748 -14.26 18.11 -6.77
N LEU A 749 -13.72 17.16 -6.00
CA LEU A 749 -12.37 16.66 -6.19
C LEU A 749 -12.21 15.88 -7.50
N SER A 750 -13.19 15.04 -7.85
CA SER A 750 -13.25 14.34 -9.15
C SER A 750 -13.27 15.27 -10.37
N ASN A 751 -13.51 16.57 -10.18
CA ASN A 751 -13.51 17.60 -11.20
C ASN A 751 -12.56 18.76 -10.83
N SER A 752 -11.40 18.44 -10.23
CA SER A 752 -10.42 19.43 -9.79
C SER A 752 -8.98 18.99 -10.02
N ARG A 753 -8.08 19.96 -9.97
CA ARG A 753 -6.63 19.78 -9.95
C ARG A 753 -6.04 20.60 -8.81
N GLY A 754 -4.89 20.22 -8.29
CA GLY A 754 -4.18 20.97 -7.25
C GLY A 754 -3.28 22.03 -7.89
N PHE A 755 -3.49 23.30 -7.59
CA PHE A 755 -2.62 24.39 -8.03
C PHE A 755 -1.28 24.32 -7.31
N LEU A 756 -0.16 24.25 -8.03
CA LEU A 756 1.17 24.24 -7.43
C LEU A 756 1.51 25.63 -6.85
N LEU A 757 1.98 25.65 -5.60
CA LEU A 757 2.27 26.90 -4.87
C LEU A 757 3.69 27.43 -5.05
N ASP A 758 4.40 26.97 -6.07
CA ASP A 758 5.78 27.38 -6.33
C ASP A 758 5.86 28.87 -6.70
N GLY A 759 6.84 29.57 -6.12
CA GLY A 759 7.01 31.01 -6.31
C GLY A 759 6.01 31.87 -5.53
N MET A 760 5.15 31.28 -4.69
CA MET A 760 4.35 32.05 -3.73
C MET A 760 5.23 32.63 -2.60
N PRO A 761 4.77 33.69 -1.90
CA PRO A 761 5.52 34.25 -0.78
C PRO A 761 5.83 33.22 0.30
N GLU A 762 6.97 33.36 0.96
CA GLU A 762 7.38 32.47 2.06
C GLU A 762 6.31 32.43 3.16
N GLY A 763 5.99 31.23 3.63
CA GLY A 763 4.95 31.00 4.63
C GLY A 763 3.51 31.09 4.10
N PHE A 764 3.29 31.22 2.79
CA PHE A 764 1.94 31.25 2.21
C PHE A 764 1.18 29.93 2.46
N GLY A 765 -0.02 30.05 3.04
CA GLY A 765 -0.93 28.94 3.26
C GLY A 765 -2.25 29.14 2.50
N PRO A 766 -2.69 28.17 1.69
CA PRO A 766 -3.99 28.25 1.02
C PRO A 766 -5.13 28.02 2.02
N ILE A 767 -6.37 28.36 1.62
CA ILE A 767 -7.58 28.10 2.41
C ILE A 767 -7.85 26.59 2.45
N ILE A 768 -7.68 25.93 1.29
CA ILE A 768 -7.77 24.47 1.13
C ILE A 768 -6.52 23.97 0.43
N ARG A 769 -5.78 23.10 1.13
CA ARG A 769 -4.60 22.42 0.65
C ARG A 769 -4.94 20.99 0.23
N GLY A 770 -4.48 20.58 -0.94
CA GLY A 770 -4.41 19.16 -1.31
C GLY A 770 -3.18 18.54 -0.66
N ILE A 771 -3.33 17.36 -0.05
CA ILE A 771 -2.21 16.61 0.52
C ILE A 771 -1.73 15.66 -0.57
N ASP A 772 -0.52 15.90 -1.06
CA ASP A 772 0.17 15.04 -2.02
C ASP A 772 0.92 13.90 -1.32
N ASP A 773 1.22 12.82 -2.05
CA ASP A 773 2.01 11.72 -1.52
C ASP A 773 3.47 12.13 -1.24
N TRP A 774 4.11 11.36 -0.36
CA TRP A 774 5.45 11.66 0.15
C TRP A 774 6.58 11.43 -0.87
N ASN A 775 6.31 10.72 -1.98
CA ASN A 775 7.32 10.50 -3.01
C ASN A 775 7.51 11.74 -3.89
N ARG A 776 6.53 12.65 -3.95
CA ARG A 776 6.60 13.89 -4.74
C ARG A 776 6.50 15.16 -3.89
N ASN A 777 5.76 15.13 -2.78
CA ASN A 777 5.64 16.24 -1.82
C ASN A 777 5.27 17.59 -2.49
N LEU A 778 4.30 17.60 -3.40
CA LEU A 778 3.84 18.86 -3.97
C LEU A 778 3.07 19.72 -2.96
N SER A 779 3.40 21.01 -2.94
CA SER A 779 2.65 22.01 -2.19
C SER A 779 1.45 22.46 -3.02
N LEU A 780 0.30 21.82 -2.81
CA LEU A 780 -0.89 22.01 -3.66
C LEU A 780 -1.99 22.84 -2.97
N SER A 781 -2.68 23.68 -3.75
CA SER A 781 -3.87 24.42 -3.33
C SER A 781 -5.07 24.05 -4.19
N LEU A 782 -6.21 23.75 -3.55
CA LEU A 782 -7.51 23.71 -4.22
C LEU A 782 -8.19 25.09 -4.21
N LEU A 783 -8.00 25.85 -3.12
CA LEU A 783 -8.60 27.15 -2.91
C LEU A 783 -7.64 28.08 -2.17
N MET A 784 -7.35 29.24 -2.75
CA MET A 784 -6.49 30.25 -2.15
C MET A 784 -6.98 31.67 -2.40
N GLU A 785 -6.53 32.61 -1.57
CA GLU A 785 -6.82 34.03 -1.73
C GLU A 785 -5.58 34.91 -1.59
N GLY A 786 -5.61 36.09 -2.20
CA GLY A 786 -4.51 37.05 -2.14
C GLY A 786 -4.83 38.37 -2.83
N LYS A 787 -3.95 39.35 -2.67
CA LYS A 787 -3.94 40.58 -3.47
C LYS A 787 -3.08 40.37 -4.72
N VAL A 788 -3.56 40.78 -5.87
CA VAL A 788 -2.83 40.73 -7.15
C VAL A 788 -3.00 42.06 -7.85
N GLY A 789 -1.90 42.76 -8.13
CA GLY A 789 -1.97 44.18 -8.46
C GLY A 789 -2.68 44.96 -7.35
N ASP A 790 -3.64 45.80 -7.75
CA ASP A 790 -4.50 46.56 -6.83
C ASP A 790 -5.78 45.79 -6.41
N GLY A 791 -6.02 44.62 -7.00
CA GLY A 791 -7.23 43.82 -6.83
C GLY A 791 -7.10 42.69 -5.81
N LYS A 792 -8.18 41.92 -5.67
CA LYS A 792 -8.29 40.77 -4.76
C LYS A 792 -8.72 39.52 -5.53
N LEU A 793 -7.94 38.46 -5.41
CA LEU A 793 -8.15 37.18 -6.06
C LEU A 793 -8.62 36.12 -5.06
N LEU A 794 -9.63 35.36 -5.46
CA LEU A 794 -10.01 34.06 -4.90
C LEU A 794 -9.91 33.04 -6.02
N LEU A 795 -8.90 32.16 -5.98
CA LEU A 795 -8.62 31.17 -7.02
C LEU A 795 -9.08 29.78 -6.56
N VAL A 796 -9.91 29.11 -7.37
CA VAL A 796 -10.41 27.74 -7.12
C VAL A 796 -10.17 26.84 -8.33
N THR A 797 -9.34 25.81 -8.17
CA THR A 797 -8.96 24.89 -9.27
C THR A 797 -9.89 23.70 -9.40
N ALA A 798 -11.19 23.96 -9.33
CA ALA A 798 -12.24 22.97 -9.57
C ALA A 798 -13.26 23.52 -10.56
N CYS A 799 -13.81 22.64 -11.41
CA CYS A 799 -14.97 22.96 -12.20
C CYS A 799 -16.21 23.02 -11.30
N LEU A 800 -16.70 24.23 -11.04
CA LEU A 800 -17.91 24.48 -10.25
C LEU A 800 -19.17 24.68 -11.10
N GLU A 801 -19.09 24.39 -12.40
CA GLU A 801 -20.25 24.45 -13.30
C GLU A 801 -21.16 23.24 -13.14
N GLY A 802 -22.47 23.48 -13.28
CA GLY A 802 -23.51 22.46 -13.09
C GLY A 802 -24.74 23.03 -12.40
N SER A 803 -25.88 22.36 -12.57
CA SER A 803 -27.10 22.73 -11.87
C SER A 803 -27.11 22.13 -10.46
N PHE A 804 -27.82 22.80 -9.53
CA PHE A 804 -28.07 22.26 -8.19
C PHE A 804 -28.64 20.83 -8.20
N GLU A 805 -29.42 20.46 -9.21
CA GLU A 805 -30.00 19.11 -9.29
C GLU A 805 -28.98 18.01 -9.58
N LYS A 806 -27.89 18.35 -10.27
CA LYS A 806 -26.85 17.41 -10.67
C LYS A 806 -25.63 17.44 -9.76
N ARG A 807 -25.23 18.63 -9.29
CA ARG A 807 -24.01 18.88 -8.51
C ARG A 807 -24.29 19.88 -7.37
N PRO A 808 -25.15 19.52 -6.38
CA PRO A 808 -25.57 20.46 -5.32
C PRO A 808 -24.41 21.01 -4.48
N GLU A 809 -23.35 20.24 -4.26
CA GLU A 809 -22.12 20.62 -3.57
C GLU A 809 -21.30 21.65 -4.35
N ALA A 810 -21.01 21.40 -5.63
CA ALA A 810 -20.25 22.32 -6.48
C ALA A 810 -21.01 23.65 -6.67
N TYR A 811 -22.33 23.56 -6.90
CA TYR A 811 -23.22 24.72 -6.96
C TYR A 811 -23.18 25.53 -5.65
N SER A 812 -23.29 24.85 -4.50
CA SER A 812 -23.31 25.50 -3.19
C SER A 812 -21.96 26.11 -2.82
N LEU A 813 -20.85 25.47 -3.21
CA LEU A 813 -19.52 26.03 -3.03
C LEU A 813 -19.34 27.29 -3.87
N LYS A 814 -19.76 27.30 -5.15
CA LYS A 814 -19.73 28.49 -6.00
C LYS A 814 -20.49 29.65 -5.36
N GLU A 815 -21.70 29.41 -4.86
CA GLU A 815 -22.49 30.43 -4.17
C GLU A 815 -21.81 30.94 -2.89
N ALA A 816 -21.15 30.07 -2.12
CA ALA A 816 -20.38 30.44 -0.94
C ALA A 816 -19.18 31.33 -1.29
N LEU A 817 -18.43 30.98 -2.34
CA LEU A 817 -17.28 31.74 -2.83
C LEU A 817 -17.71 33.14 -3.30
N LEU A 818 -18.75 33.23 -4.12
CA LEU A 818 -19.26 34.51 -4.64
C LEU A 818 -19.81 35.40 -3.51
N SER A 819 -20.49 34.80 -2.53
CA SER A 819 -21.02 35.54 -1.38
C SER A 819 -19.90 36.06 -0.47
N TYR A 820 -18.86 35.26 -0.25
CA TYR A 820 -17.67 35.69 0.48
C TYR A 820 -16.93 36.81 -0.26
N ALA A 821 -16.63 36.64 -1.55
CA ALA A 821 -15.94 37.64 -2.36
C ALA A 821 -16.69 38.98 -2.45
N ALA A 822 -18.02 38.95 -2.39
CA ALA A 822 -18.86 40.15 -2.37
C ALA A 822 -18.89 40.86 -1.00
N SER A 823 -18.46 40.19 0.07
CA SER A 823 -18.50 40.72 1.43
C SER A 823 -17.26 41.56 1.77
N GLU A 824 -17.34 42.34 2.85
CA GLU A 824 -16.18 43.06 3.40
C GLU A 824 -15.19 42.13 4.11
N GLU A 825 -15.59 40.89 4.43
CA GLU A 825 -14.69 39.88 5.00
C GLU A 825 -13.67 39.36 3.99
N PHE A 826 -13.91 39.53 2.68
CA PHE A 826 -12.91 39.27 1.65
C PHE A 826 -11.85 40.37 1.64
N ALA A 827 -10.91 40.23 2.57
CA ALA A 827 -9.82 41.16 2.82
C ALA A 827 -8.48 40.42 2.91
N PRO A 828 -8.04 39.75 1.81
CA PRO A 828 -6.76 39.06 1.81
C PRO A 828 -5.64 40.05 2.09
N GLN A 829 -4.64 39.64 2.88
CA GLN A 829 -3.53 40.50 3.31
C GLN A 829 -2.26 40.26 2.47
N THR A 830 -2.05 39.04 2.00
CA THR A 830 -0.84 38.64 1.28
C THR A 830 -0.85 39.14 -0.16
N GLN A 831 0.23 39.77 -0.59
CA GLN A 831 0.45 40.11 -1.99
C GLN A 831 0.98 38.89 -2.74
N LEU A 832 0.30 38.48 -3.80
CA LEU A 832 0.72 37.39 -4.68
C LEU A 832 1.34 38.00 -5.96
N PRO A 833 2.53 37.54 -6.37
CA PRO A 833 3.10 37.94 -7.64
C PRO A 833 2.24 37.40 -8.80
N LEU A 834 1.96 38.24 -9.80
CA LEU A 834 1.22 37.82 -10.99
C LEU A 834 1.92 36.65 -11.70
N SER A 835 3.25 36.72 -11.78
CA SER A 835 4.10 35.69 -12.37
C SER A 835 3.97 34.32 -11.70
N SER A 836 3.70 34.27 -10.39
CA SER A 836 3.53 33.01 -9.65
C SER A 836 2.21 32.32 -9.99
N ILE A 837 1.21 33.07 -10.46
CA ILE A 837 -0.03 32.52 -10.98
C ILE A 837 0.17 32.05 -12.42
N GLU A 838 0.70 32.93 -13.27
CA GLU A 838 0.93 32.66 -14.70
C GLU A 838 1.87 31.49 -14.96
N LYS A 839 2.86 31.27 -14.07
CA LYS A 839 3.80 30.15 -14.16
C LYS A 839 3.13 28.78 -14.30
N HIS A 840 1.97 28.62 -13.65
CA HIS A 840 1.21 27.35 -13.58
C HIS A 840 -0.03 27.34 -14.47
N LEU A 841 -0.19 28.35 -15.33
CA LEU A 841 -1.19 28.39 -16.38
C LEU A 841 -0.53 28.00 -17.70
N PHE A 842 -0.57 26.70 -18.02
CA PHE A 842 -0.08 26.16 -19.27
C PHE A 842 -1.19 25.32 -19.92
N PRO A 843 -1.73 25.73 -21.08
CA PRO A 843 -2.82 25.00 -21.71
C PRO A 843 -2.32 23.68 -22.29
N ASN A 844 -2.56 22.59 -21.55
CA ASN A 844 -1.98 21.27 -21.79
C ASN A 844 -2.47 20.63 -23.11
N HIS A 845 -3.67 20.99 -23.58
CA HIS A 845 -4.28 20.48 -24.82
C HIS A 845 -3.79 21.18 -26.10
N ARG A 846 -2.82 22.10 -26.01
CA ARG A 846 -2.40 22.94 -27.15
C ARG A 846 -1.91 22.16 -28.36
N MET A 847 -1.18 21.06 -28.17
CA MET A 847 -0.60 20.32 -29.29
C MET A 847 -1.70 19.70 -30.16
N LYS A 848 -2.74 19.18 -29.51
CA LYS A 848 -3.95 18.71 -30.17
C LYS A 848 -4.70 19.83 -30.91
N ALA A 849 -4.78 21.03 -30.32
CA ALA A 849 -5.38 22.20 -30.96
C ALA A 849 -4.57 22.72 -32.16
N LEU A 850 -3.25 22.48 -32.18
CA LEU A 850 -2.35 22.77 -33.29
C LEU A 850 -2.32 21.67 -34.37
N HIS A 851 -3.12 20.61 -34.20
CA HIS A 851 -3.09 19.43 -35.07
C HIS A 851 -1.68 18.83 -35.20
N ALA A 852 -0.95 18.77 -34.09
CA ALA A 852 0.42 18.28 -34.08
C ALA A 852 0.50 16.80 -34.49
N GLU A 853 1.39 16.51 -35.42
CA GLU A 853 1.78 15.17 -35.83
C GLU A 853 3.19 14.88 -35.33
N TYR A 854 3.38 13.72 -34.72
CA TYR A 854 4.68 13.26 -34.27
C TYR A 854 5.19 12.20 -35.23
N ILE A 855 6.36 12.41 -35.82
CA ILE A 855 6.97 11.50 -36.80
C ILE A 855 8.26 10.95 -36.20
N PRO A 856 8.23 9.73 -35.62
CA PRO A 856 9.43 9.04 -35.19
C PRO A 856 10.36 8.73 -36.37
N GLU A 857 11.64 8.55 -36.08
CA GLU A 857 12.62 8.11 -37.08
C GLU A 857 12.19 6.79 -37.78
N PRO A 858 12.41 6.62 -39.11
CA PRO A 858 11.88 5.49 -39.87
C PRO A 858 12.25 4.06 -39.41
N ASP A 859 13.33 3.90 -38.64
CA ASP A 859 13.83 2.61 -38.14
C ASP A 859 13.52 2.34 -36.66
N ALA A 860 12.81 3.25 -35.98
CA ALA A 860 12.45 3.10 -34.58
C ALA A 860 11.26 2.14 -34.39
N ILE A 861 11.30 1.36 -33.30
CA ILE A 861 10.14 0.60 -32.81
C ILE A 861 9.29 1.52 -31.95
N VAL A 862 8.03 1.71 -32.31
CA VAL A 862 7.14 2.70 -31.69
C VAL A 862 5.92 2.05 -31.07
N HIS A 863 5.62 2.41 -29.82
CA HIS A 863 4.38 2.05 -29.14
C HIS A 863 3.74 3.29 -28.51
N GLY A 864 2.41 3.40 -28.59
CA GLY A 864 1.66 4.45 -27.89
C GLY A 864 1.90 5.89 -28.38
N LEU A 865 2.24 6.08 -29.66
CA LEU A 865 2.54 7.42 -30.23
C LEU A 865 1.41 8.45 -29.99
N ASP A 866 0.16 8.00 -30.02
CA ASP A 866 -1.01 8.85 -29.76
C ASP A 866 -0.99 9.52 -28.37
N ALA A 867 -0.25 8.97 -27.40
CA ALA A 867 -0.11 9.54 -26.06
C ALA A 867 0.44 10.96 -26.07
N LEU A 868 1.33 11.31 -27.02
CA LEU A 868 1.90 12.66 -27.15
C LEU A 868 0.85 13.73 -27.52
N ASN A 869 -0.35 13.32 -27.93
CA ASN A 869 -1.50 14.20 -28.20
C ASN A 869 -2.59 14.12 -27.12
N GLU A 870 -2.41 13.30 -26.07
CA GLU A 870 -3.33 13.19 -24.94
C GLU A 870 -2.95 14.18 -23.81
N GLU A 871 -3.93 14.66 -23.04
CA GLU A 871 -3.70 15.52 -21.87
C GLU A 871 -3.45 14.69 -20.57
N ASN A 872 -3.07 13.43 -20.72
CA ASN A 872 -3.01 12.45 -19.63
C ASN A 872 -1.58 11.91 -19.42
N PRO A 873 -0.83 12.44 -18.44
CA PRO A 873 0.52 11.95 -18.12
C PRO A 873 0.65 10.49 -17.67
N ASN A 874 -0.47 9.77 -17.53
CA ASN A 874 -0.46 8.32 -17.30
C ASN A 874 -0.28 7.49 -18.58
N THR A 875 -0.27 8.12 -19.74
CA THR A 875 0.06 7.48 -21.02
C THR A 875 1.34 8.09 -21.57
N SER A 876 2.18 7.26 -22.18
CA SER A 876 3.43 7.69 -22.78
C SER A 876 3.69 6.98 -24.09
N VAL A 877 4.49 7.63 -24.92
CA VAL A 877 5.12 7.00 -26.08
C VAL A 877 6.32 6.17 -25.62
N TRP A 878 6.60 5.10 -26.35
CA TRP A 878 7.88 4.38 -26.33
C TRP A 878 8.46 4.37 -27.74
N ILE A 879 9.63 4.99 -27.93
CA ILE A 879 10.37 5.01 -29.20
C ILE A 879 11.74 4.38 -28.97
N GLU A 880 11.99 3.20 -29.52
CA GLU A 880 13.17 2.38 -29.24
C GLU A 880 14.05 2.17 -30.47
N LYS A 881 15.38 2.17 -30.25
CA LYS A 881 16.40 1.78 -31.23
C LYS A 881 17.51 0.97 -30.55
N ASP A 882 18.42 0.42 -31.36
CA ASP A 882 19.61 -0.28 -30.86
C ASP A 882 20.55 0.65 -30.07
N ASN A 883 20.67 1.92 -30.49
CA ASN A 883 21.57 2.90 -29.89
C ASN A 883 20.97 4.31 -29.97
N TYR A 884 21.41 5.20 -29.09
CA TYR A 884 21.25 6.64 -29.26
C TYR A 884 22.15 7.16 -30.40
N PRO A 885 21.78 8.27 -31.07
CA PRO A 885 20.62 9.12 -30.81
C PRO A 885 19.31 8.56 -31.38
N ILE A 886 18.19 9.00 -30.80
CA ILE A 886 16.82 8.69 -31.25
C ILE A 886 16.09 10.01 -31.43
N SER A 887 15.38 10.19 -32.55
CA SER A 887 14.67 11.44 -32.84
C SER A 887 13.18 11.26 -33.12
N VAL A 888 12.41 12.29 -32.79
CA VAL A 888 11.01 12.46 -33.18
C VAL A 888 10.80 13.88 -33.70
N ASP A 889 10.23 13.99 -34.89
CA ASP A 889 9.85 15.27 -35.48
C ASP A 889 8.45 15.65 -34.99
N ILE A 890 8.32 16.89 -34.50
CA ILE A 890 7.06 17.48 -34.07
C ILE A 890 6.62 18.44 -35.17
N CYS A 891 5.58 18.05 -35.89
CA CYS A 891 5.10 18.73 -37.08
C CYS A 891 3.76 19.42 -36.80
N VAL A 892 3.59 20.65 -37.29
CA VAL A 892 2.31 21.37 -37.29
C VAL A 892 1.96 21.85 -38.69
N GLU A 893 0.68 22.10 -38.94
CA GLU A 893 0.18 22.42 -40.28
C GLU A 893 0.73 23.75 -40.82
N GLU A 894 0.84 24.77 -39.96
CA GLU A 894 1.30 26.11 -40.30
C GLU A 894 2.44 26.57 -39.41
N PRO A 895 3.35 27.46 -39.89
CA PRO A 895 4.50 27.86 -39.11
C PRO A 895 4.04 28.64 -37.87
N VAL A 896 4.48 28.21 -36.70
CA VAL A 896 4.17 28.87 -35.42
C VAL A 896 5.45 29.39 -34.80
N LEU A 897 5.36 30.51 -34.08
CA LEU A 897 6.47 31.05 -33.29
C LEU A 897 6.61 30.21 -32.01
N ILE A 898 7.68 29.44 -31.90
CA ILE A 898 7.99 28.57 -30.78
C ILE A 898 9.08 29.24 -29.93
N CYS A 899 8.79 29.47 -28.65
CA CYS A 899 9.70 30.06 -27.67
C CYS A 899 10.43 29.01 -26.81
N GLY A 900 10.05 27.73 -26.93
CA GLY A 900 10.65 26.64 -26.19
C GLY A 900 9.90 25.31 -26.34
N LEU A 901 10.38 24.30 -25.62
CA LEU A 901 9.79 22.96 -25.55
C LEU A 901 9.58 22.53 -24.09
N LEU A 902 8.41 21.99 -23.76
CA LEU A 902 8.10 21.36 -22.50
C LEU A 902 8.13 19.84 -22.67
N MET A 903 8.97 19.15 -21.90
CA MET A 903 8.97 17.69 -21.79
C MET A 903 8.14 17.29 -20.57
N VAL A 904 7.18 16.39 -20.79
CA VAL A 904 6.31 15.83 -19.73
C VAL A 904 6.75 14.39 -19.48
N PRO A 905 7.28 14.08 -18.28
CA PRO A 905 7.70 12.72 -17.95
C PRO A 905 6.50 11.80 -17.76
N ASP A 906 6.69 10.52 -18.07
CA ASP A 906 5.72 9.48 -17.75
C ASP A 906 5.51 9.36 -16.23
N GLN A 907 4.25 9.21 -15.80
CA GLN A 907 3.90 9.15 -14.37
C GLN A 907 3.72 7.73 -13.83
N LYS A 908 3.93 6.67 -14.64
CA LYS A 908 3.66 5.26 -14.33
C LYS A 908 4.88 4.34 -14.36
N ASP A 909 5.95 4.69 -15.07
CA ASP A 909 7.13 3.86 -15.16
C ASP A 909 7.98 3.99 -13.88
N ARG A 910 8.30 2.83 -13.31
CA ARG A 910 9.12 2.72 -12.09
C ARG A 910 10.60 2.57 -12.44
N MET A 911 10.89 2.01 -13.61
CA MET A 911 12.24 1.66 -14.03
C MET A 911 12.97 2.85 -14.67
N HIS A 912 12.24 3.91 -15.03
CA HIS A 912 12.71 5.08 -15.77
C HIS A 912 13.36 4.75 -17.10
N GLN A 913 12.97 3.64 -17.70
CA GLN A 913 13.64 3.19 -18.90
C GLN A 913 13.26 4.10 -20.07
N GLY A 914 14.25 4.65 -20.76
CA GLY A 914 13.98 5.62 -21.83
C GLY A 914 13.61 7.02 -21.34
N CYS A 915 13.68 7.29 -20.03
CA CYS A 915 13.64 8.66 -19.51
C CYS A 915 14.83 9.43 -20.10
N VAL A 916 14.57 10.49 -20.85
CA VAL A 916 15.61 11.20 -21.60
C VAL A 916 16.54 11.95 -20.67
N LYS A 917 17.86 11.84 -20.92
CA LYS A 917 18.90 12.55 -20.17
C LYS A 917 19.50 13.66 -21.02
N ASP A 918 20.41 13.34 -21.93
CA ASP A 918 21.00 14.31 -22.85
C ASP A 918 20.09 14.51 -24.06
N TYR A 919 19.88 15.75 -24.51
CA TYR A 919 19.05 16.06 -25.68
C TYR A 919 19.68 17.11 -26.60
N SER A 920 19.22 17.11 -27.86
CA SER A 920 19.37 18.20 -28.83
C SER A 920 18.00 18.52 -29.45
N ILE A 921 17.76 19.80 -29.74
CA ILE A 921 16.57 20.29 -30.43
C ILE A 921 17.03 21.02 -31.68
N GLU A 922 16.49 20.62 -32.81
CA GLU A 922 16.78 21.18 -34.13
C GLU A 922 15.50 21.71 -34.78
N VAL A 923 15.63 22.73 -35.62
CA VAL A 923 14.51 23.31 -36.38
C VAL A 923 14.77 23.18 -37.86
N GLU A 924 13.71 22.88 -38.63
CA GLU A 924 13.81 22.86 -40.08
C GLU A 924 13.83 24.29 -40.63
N ARG A 925 14.85 24.57 -41.45
CA ARG A 925 15.06 25.82 -42.21
C ARG A 925 15.62 25.49 -43.59
N ASP A 926 14.92 25.92 -44.64
CA ASP A 926 15.34 25.81 -46.04
C ASP A 926 15.77 24.39 -46.47
N GLY A 927 15.11 23.35 -45.95
CA GLY A 927 15.40 21.95 -46.22
C GLY A 927 16.52 21.34 -45.39
N SER A 928 17.00 22.04 -44.35
CA SER A 928 18.05 21.57 -43.44
C SER A 928 17.65 21.76 -41.98
N PHE A 929 18.17 20.91 -41.08
CA PHE A 929 17.98 21.05 -39.64
C PHE A 929 19.14 21.83 -39.03
N GLU A 930 18.81 22.83 -38.20
CA GLU A 930 19.76 23.64 -37.43
C GLU A 930 19.52 23.40 -35.93
N GLU A 931 20.57 23.01 -35.18
CA GLU A 931 20.50 22.87 -33.72
C GLU A 931 20.34 24.23 -33.04
N ILE A 932 19.29 24.36 -32.24
CA ILE A 932 18.97 25.60 -31.50
C ILE A 932 19.05 25.44 -29.99
N ALA A 933 19.00 24.20 -29.47
CA ALA A 933 19.19 23.94 -28.06
C ALA A 933 19.80 22.56 -27.83
N ARG A 934 20.61 22.45 -26.77
CA ARG A 934 21.23 21.20 -26.31
C ARG A 934 21.35 21.27 -24.81
N GLY A 935 21.05 20.18 -24.11
CA GLY A 935 21.08 20.20 -22.66
C GLY A 935 20.87 18.83 -22.04
N GLN A 936 20.56 18.86 -20.74
CA GLN A 936 20.29 17.70 -19.91
C GLN A 936 19.00 17.89 -19.15
N PHE A 937 18.14 16.87 -19.19
CA PHE A 937 17.01 16.73 -18.28
C PHE A 937 17.45 15.95 -17.04
N ILE A 938 16.82 16.24 -15.91
CA ILE A 938 16.93 15.48 -14.66
C ILE A 938 15.91 14.33 -14.65
N SER A 939 16.21 13.22 -13.98
CA SER A 939 15.22 12.16 -13.73
C SER A 939 14.28 12.62 -12.61
N SER A 940 13.05 13.01 -12.97
CA SER A 940 12.09 13.63 -12.07
C SER A 940 10.65 13.34 -12.52
N PHE A 941 9.69 13.39 -11.60
CA PHE A 941 8.26 13.35 -11.95
C PHE A 941 7.74 14.67 -12.50
N MET A 942 8.53 15.75 -12.40
CA MET A 942 8.11 17.11 -12.77
C MET A 942 8.39 17.41 -14.24
N THR A 943 7.55 18.26 -14.84
CA THR A 943 7.82 18.74 -16.20
C THR A 943 9.08 19.60 -16.29
N GLN A 944 9.75 19.55 -17.44
CA GLN A 944 11.00 20.27 -17.68
C GLN A 944 10.89 21.13 -18.93
N LYS A 945 11.26 22.41 -18.79
CA LYS A 945 11.17 23.42 -19.85
C LYS A 945 12.55 23.67 -20.45
N VAL A 946 12.60 23.71 -21.78
CA VAL A 946 13.73 24.21 -22.57
C VAL A 946 13.28 25.51 -23.21
N GLU A 947 13.74 26.64 -22.70
CA GLU A 947 13.49 27.96 -23.29
C GLU A 947 14.52 28.24 -24.39
N PHE A 948 14.10 28.89 -25.47
CA PHE A 948 14.99 29.29 -26.56
C PHE A 948 15.45 30.73 -26.36
N ASP A 949 16.72 31.01 -26.66
CA ASP A 949 17.28 32.37 -26.57
C ASP A 949 16.51 33.37 -27.45
N GLU A 950 16.11 32.92 -28.64
CA GLU A 950 15.22 33.65 -29.54
C GLU A 950 14.13 32.70 -30.05
N GLY A 951 12.88 33.16 -30.08
CA GLY A 951 11.77 32.38 -30.60
C GLY A 951 11.96 32.04 -32.09
N VAL A 952 11.60 30.83 -32.49
CA VAL A 952 11.77 30.33 -33.86
C VAL A 952 10.43 30.06 -34.51
N THR A 953 10.23 30.61 -35.71
CA THR A 953 9.06 30.29 -36.54
C THR A 953 9.36 29.10 -37.45
N THR A 954 8.69 27.98 -37.25
CA THR A 954 8.84 26.78 -38.10
C THR A 954 7.58 25.91 -38.09
N LYS A 955 7.49 24.98 -39.05
CA LYS A 955 6.48 23.91 -39.07
C LYS A 955 6.98 22.62 -38.44
N ILE A 956 8.30 22.43 -38.36
CA ILE A 956 8.92 21.17 -37.95
C ILE A 956 10.04 21.46 -36.96
N LEU A 957 9.93 20.87 -35.79
CA LEU A 957 10.96 20.85 -34.76
C LEU A 957 11.34 19.39 -34.49
N ARG A 958 12.62 19.07 -34.58
CA ARG A 958 13.16 17.75 -34.26
C ARG A 958 13.65 17.73 -32.82
N PHE A 959 13.11 16.82 -32.04
CA PHE A 959 13.65 16.48 -30.73
C PHE A 959 14.51 15.22 -30.85
N THR A 960 15.75 15.29 -30.37
CA THR A 960 16.70 14.18 -30.42
C THR A 960 17.21 13.86 -29.02
N ALA A 961 16.89 12.66 -28.51
CA ALA A 961 17.51 12.11 -27.32
C ALA A 961 18.91 11.57 -27.67
N LEU A 962 19.93 12.06 -26.98
CA LEU A 962 21.33 11.69 -27.14
C LEU A 962 21.76 10.62 -26.12
N SER A 963 21.05 10.54 -24.98
CA SER A 963 21.20 9.50 -23.96
C SER A 963 19.92 9.43 -23.11
N GLY A 964 19.80 8.39 -22.28
CA GLY A 964 18.70 8.22 -21.32
C GLY A 964 19.19 7.68 -19.99
N TYR A 965 18.35 7.85 -18.96
CA TYR A 965 18.50 7.22 -17.66
C TYR A 965 18.18 5.72 -17.72
N GLY A 966 18.70 4.97 -16.76
CA GLY A 966 18.48 3.52 -16.68
C GLY A 966 19.03 2.70 -17.87
N ALA A 967 19.92 3.29 -18.68
CA ALA A 967 20.67 2.58 -19.71
C ALA A 967 21.89 1.87 -19.08
N GLY A 968 22.01 0.56 -19.30
CA GLY A 968 23.12 -0.25 -18.79
C GLY A 968 22.70 -1.63 -18.27
N GLU A 969 23.69 -2.42 -17.85
CA GLU A 969 23.46 -3.74 -17.25
C GLU A 969 22.72 -3.61 -15.92
N ARG A 970 21.72 -4.46 -15.71
CA ARG A 970 20.97 -4.57 -14.46
C ARG A 970 20.65 -6.02 -14.15
N ILE A 971 20.47 -6.33 -12.88
CA ILE A 971 19.93 -7.62 -12.45
C ILE A 971 18.41 -7.51 -12.47
N GLU A 972 17.77 -8.43 -13.17
CA GLU A 972 16.32 -8.56 -13.24
C GLU A 972 15.89 -9.91 -12.68
N TRP A 973 14.67 -9.94 -12.16
CA TRP A 973 14.00 -11.18 -11.79
C TRP A 973 13.03 -11.59 -12.90
N GLU A 974 13.15 -12.84 -13.33
CA GLU A 974 12.31 -13.45 -14.36
C GLU A 974 11.47 -14.57 -13.72
N GLU A 975 10.15 -14.46 -13.86
CA GLU A 975 9.22 -15.54 -13.55
C GLU A 975 9.30 -16.61 -14.65
N ARG A 976 9.59 -17.86 -14.27
CA ARG A 976 9.59 -19.05 -15.13
C ARG A 976 8.50 -20.03 -14.68
N GLU A 977 8.31 -21.13 -15.42
CA GLU A 977 7.28 -22.12 -15.12
C GLU A 977 7.44 -22.80 -13.75
N ASP A 978 8.65 -22.82 -13.20
CA ASP A 978 9.03 -23.52 -11.97
C ASP A 978 9.48 -22.59 -10.82
N GLY A 979 9.45 -21.28 -11.02
CA GLY A 979 9.80 -20.29 -9.99
C GLY A 979 10.49 -19.05 -10.55
N TRP A 980 11.13 -18.27 -9.68
CA TRP A 980 11.79 -17.01 -10.02
C TRP A 980 13.32 -17.15 -10.07
N TYR A 981 13.91 -16.56 -11.10
CA TYR A 981 15.35 -16.63 -11.35
C TYR A 981 15.91 -15.27 -11.70
N GLN A 982 17.14 -14.99 -11.26
CA GLN A 982 17.85 -13.81 -11.70
C GLN A 982 18.37 -13.99 -13.13
N ARG A 983 18.36 -12.90 -13.87
CA ARG A 983 19.06 -12.77 -15.15
C ARG A 983 19.71 -11.40 -15.23
N LYS A 984 20.76 -11.30 -16.05
CA LYS A 984 21.32 -10.00 -16.44
C LYS A 984 20.48 -9.43 -17.59
N GLY A 985 19.83 -8.30 -17.34
CA GLY A 985 19.17 -7.49 -18.36
C GLY A 985 20.03 -6.30 -18.77
N GLU A 986 19.67 -5.65 -19.87
CA GLU A 986 20.30 -4.41 -20.34
C GLU A 986 19.22 -3.39 -20.69
N GLY A 987 19.35 -2.18 -20.16
CA GLY A 987 18.46 -1.07 -20.51
C GLY A 987 18.61 -0.70 -21.98
N LYS A 988 17.48 -0.53 -22.68
CA LYS A 988 17.47 -0.19 -24.11
C LYS A 988 17.53 1.32 -24.35
N ALA A 989 18.16 1.72 -25.45
CA ALA A 989 18.07 3.09 -25.93
C ALA A 989 16.63 3.39 -26.36
N ALA A 990 15.96 4.28 -25.63
CA ALA A 990 14.58 4.65 -25.90
C ALA A 990 14.28 6.11 -25.53
N ILE A 991 13.20 6.64 -26.11
CA ILE A 991 12.48 7.82 -25.62
C ILE A 991 11.17 7.33 -25.01
N GLN A 992 11.01 7.60 -23.72
CA GLN A 992 9.74 7.51 -23.03
C GLN A 992 9.34 8.88 -22.51
N ALA A 993 8.20 9.39 -23.00
CA ALA A 993 7.65 10.68 -22.60
C ALA A 993 6.13 10.66 -22.69
N ALA A 994 5.46 11.35 -21.77
CA ALA A 994 4.02 11.58 -21.85
C ALA A 994 3.68 12.70 -22.84
N GLY A 995 4.60 13.63 -23.10
CA GLY A 995 4.34 14.74 -24.01
C GLY A 995 5.57 15.56 -24.34
N PHE A 996 5.56 16.15 -25.54
CA PHE A 996 6.47 17.19 -25.99
C PHE A 996 5.65 18.38 -26.49
N HIS A 997 5.56 19.44 -25.68
CA HIS A 997 4.65 20.56 -25.98
C HIS A 997 5.44 21.81 -26.34
N PHE A 998 5.06 22.48 -27.42
CA PHE A 998 5.61 23.79 -27.75
C PHE A 998 5.23 24.82 -26.69
N ILE A 999 6.21 25.66 -26.31
CA ILE A 999 5.99 26.86 -25.50
C ILE A 999 5.78 28.02 -26.47
N LEU A 1000 4.57 28.55 -26.54
CA LEU A 1000 4.17 29.64 -27.44
C LEU A 1000 2.99 30.44 -26.85
N ASP A 1001 2.80 31.65 -27.37
CA ASP A 1001 1.83 32.65 -26.86
C ASP A 1001 0.39 32.43 -27.38
N GLN A 1002 0.19 31.49 -28.30
CA GLN A 1002 -1.13 31.22 -28.87
C GLN A 1002 -2.10 30.70 -27.80
N GLN A 1003 -3.25 31.36 -27.72
CA GLN A 1003 -4.36 30.96 -26.86
C GLN A 1003 -5.14 29.80 -27.48
N VAL A 1004 -5.63 28.89 -26.64
CA VAL A 1004 -6.46 27.75 -27.01
C VAL A 1004 -7.68 27.68 -26.09
N GLU A 1005 -8.78 27.10 -26.57
CA GLU A 1005 -10.04 27.07 -25.81
C GLU A 1005 -9.98 26.03 -24.68
N GLY A 1006 -9.99 26.50 -23.44
CA GLY A 1006 -10.00 25.63 -22.26
C GLY A 1006 -11.20 24.70 -22.16
N ASN A 1007 -10.95 23.51 -21.62
CA ASN A 1007 -11.92 22.46 -21.32
C ASN A 1007 -11.72 21.86 -19.90
N ASP A 1008 -12.73 21.15 -19.39
CA ASP A 1008 -12.74 20.50 -18.07
C ASP A 1008 -12.68 18.95 -18.16
N ILE A 1009 -12.00 18.39 -19.17
CA ILE A 1009 -11.92 16.94 -19.32
C ILE A 1009 -11.05 16.33 -18.20
N ALA A 1010 -11.62 15.39 -17.45
CA ALA A 1010 -10.96 14.70 -16.33
C ALA A 1010 -10.49 13.29 -16.72
N TYR A 1011 -9.30 13.19 -17.32
CA TYR A 1011 -8.77 11.93 -17.87
C TYR A 1011 -8.38 10.87 -16.83
N TRP A 1012 -8.22 11.24 -15.56
CA TRP A 1012 -7.87 10.31 -14.47
C TRP A 1012 -9.06 9.51 -13.94
N ASN A 1013 -10.29 9.85 -14.35
CA ASN A 1013 -11.50 9.12 -13.98
C ASN A 1013 -11.75 7.88 -14.87
N GLU A 1014 -11.00 7.71 -15.96
CA GLU A 1014 -11.07 6.52 -16.77
C GLU A 1014 -10.21 5.43 -16.13
N ASN A 1015 -10.85 4.39 -15.59
CA ASN A 1015 -10.22 3.16 -15.09
C ASN A 1015 -9.43 2.44 -16.22
N ARG A 1016 -8.30 3.01 -16.66
CA ARG A 1016 -7.38 2.34 -17.57
C ARG A 1016 -6.53 1.39 -16.74
N LYS A 1017 -6.83 0.09 -16.91
CA LYS A 1017 -6.14 -1.07 -16.34
C LYS A 1017 -4.63 -0.86 -16.31
N SER A 1018 -4.05 -0.98 -15.12
CA SER A 1018 -2.60 -1.03 -14.96
C SER A 1018 -2.08 -2.35 -15.58
N ARG A 1019 -0.91 -2.33 -16.21
CA ARG A 1019 -0.30 -3.57 -16.74
C ARG A 1019 0.22 -4.49 -15.62
N THR A 1020 0.45 -3.95 -14.43
CA THR A 1020 0.81 -4.74 -13.24
C THR A 1020 -0.44 -5.29 -12.58
N LYS A 1021 -0.56 -6.62 -12.53
CA LYS A 1021 -1.67 -7.35 -11.91
C LYS A 1021 -1.94 -6.88 -10.46
N GLU A 1022 -0.89 -6.48 -9.74
CA GLU A 1022 -0.82 -6.27 -8.29
C GLU A 1022 -1.54 -5.03 -7.75
N ILE A 1023 -1.74 -3.95 -8.55
CA ILE A 1023 -2.23 -2.64 -8.03
C ILE A 1023 -3.46 -2.12 -8.79
N GLU A 1024 -4.32 -2.97 -9.37
CA GLU A 1024 -5.57 -2.43 -9.95
C GLU A 1024 -6.57 -2.00 -8.85
N GLU A 1025 -6.70 -0.68 -8.67
CA GLU A 1025 -7.62 0.06 -7.76
C GLU A 1025 -9.05 0.23 -8.30
#